data_AF-A0A928EQ51-F1
#
_entry.id   AF-A0A928EQ51-F1
#
_cell.length_a   1.000
_cell.length_b   1.000
_cell.length_c   1.000
_cell.angle_alpha   90.00
_cell.angle_beta   90.00
_cell.angle_gamma   90.00
#
_symmetry.space_group_name_H-M   'P 1'
#
loop_
_entity.id
_entity.type
_entity.pdbx_description
1 polymer ?
#
loop_
_entity_poly.entity_id
_entity_poly.type
_entity_poly.pdbx_seq_one_letter_code
_entity_poly.pdbx_strand_id
1 'polypeptide(L)'
;MKNLKKFLFIFLALTMAFCLFACGGGGDDDKPCTTHVDENTDGKCDECGETMKEEGGKPSASDLVLIENGEAKFSIAYAQAPSTVLNAINGIKLSLSKLGIEITAAAEKADNVKECEVLIGNITTRADKYKTDGHDYGMEGYVIKIVDSKVIINAGSDEALIDAINEFAEDILGLDDDTEELTDVVMKSDQQVEEIQDDYRITSLSVGGNSMKGYTIAVNKNNEYHMAAAQLLQSNIYERVGYWLEIVDEDKADKSIVIKSVAKDAVDGGLKISASGNKLVIECGYDNKLEDVTEEFISDKIVAARGEVNFTGTVYTDDISVVYYKDFGAKGDGVADDFFALKAAHDFANISGQTVKATSGKTYRINNTCKQGSTTADYISIKTNVDWTGAKFIVDDSNIDYYDGTSKATTNIFVVESDYESFTISDSSKLAHLSGIGKGTTKVDLGLGYPAMLIIYNTNHRVYRRAGSYSESQQAGQYQQEVILIDKDGNVDESTPFLFDYDVVTDVDVIRTDIEHLTIKGGEFTTQGCRIDAYDNDKDKKAGYYARGLLVNRSYTTVDGLKHYTTGDFTTTEHKEQKLEGPHYNGFFYAQRANEVIFKNCVLTGRRYYKVSGTYDFGAKLVNKIRLEGCEQSNFWMEDEEGNIVNSMAISPISGTRYCWGIGGTNMCKNMEYIDSTLSRFDAHQGLMNGKIIGCTINFMALVGGGEMIIEDTTWISVGTGQTNNTMIYLRDDYGSPWNGTITIKNCTAEAAGNDFAVFFHKYTNWDFGYKCYFPNVIIDNLKIESQKNDIPDGAKVNFIYSSCAIIQNDIHLEDYNGENSNPVGPPEFITIINNEKGYKYYIPDKNSFFDETDFSACEEGSLVRK
;
A
#
# COMPACT_ATOMS: atom_id res chain seq x y z
N MET A 1 -15.08 16.56 -16.21
CA MET A 1 -15.74 17.86 -16.50
C MET A 1 -14.91 18.69 -17.49
N LYS A 2 -14.66 18.15 -18.69
CA LYS A 2 -14.01 18.86 -19.80
C LYS A 2 -14.95 18.74 -21.00
N ASN A 3 -15.92 19.65 -21.13
CA ASN A 3 -16.71 19.93 -22.34
C ASN A 3 -17.72 21.07 -22.08
N LEU A 4 -17.23 22.25 -21.66
CA LEU A 4 -18.06 23.46 -21.58
C LEU A 4 -17.23 24.75 -21.72
N LYS A 5 -16.40 24.83 -22.77
CA LYS A 5 -15.69 26.07 -23.17
C LYS A 5 -15.66 26.22 -24.70
N LYS A 6 -16.80 25.99 -25.35
CA LYS A 6 -17.06 26.35 -26.75
C LYS A 6 -18.46 26.94 -26.86
N PHE A 7 -18.68 28.10 -26.26
CA PHE A 7 -19.84 28.96 -26.51
C PHE A 7 -19.61 30.32 -25.84
N LEU A 8 -18.90 31.23 -26.52
CA LEU A 8 -19.18 32.68 -26.59
C LEU A 8 -18.03 33.37 -27.33
N PHE A 9 -18.17 33.44 -28.65
CA PHE A 9 -17.71 34.59 -29.42
C PHE A 9 -18.96 35.45 -29.68
N ILE A 10 -18.79 36.77 -29.75
CA ILE A 10 -19.78 37.82 -30.08
C ILE A 10 -20.49 38.46 -28.86
N PHE A 11 -19.88 39.53 -28.33
CA PHE A 11 -20.60 40.79 -28.10
C PHE A 11 -19.63 41.99 -28.10
N LEU A 12 -19.62 42.65 -29.26
CA LEU A 12 -19.47 44.09 -29.55
C LEU A 12 -18.55 45.00 -28.70
N ALA A 13 -17.66 45.66 -29.44
CA ALA A 13 -17.04 46.95 -29.16
C ALA A 13 -18.05 48.08 -28.87
N LEU A 14 -17.68 49.01 -27.97
CA LEU A 14 -17.90 50.47 -28.03
C LEU A 14 -17.63 51.11 -26.66
N THR A 15 -16.54 51.88 -26.51
CA THR A 15 -16.54 53.36 -26.35
C THR A 15 -15.23 53.88 -25.76
N MET A 16 -14.78 54.97 -26.37
CA MET A 16 -13.58 55.75 -26.13
C MET A 16 -13.90 56.98 -25.25
N ALA A 17 -12.87 57.47 -24.56
CA ALA A 17 -12.61 58.85 -24.09
C ALA A 17 -13.32 59.41 -22.82
N PHE A 18 -12.56 59.87 -21.81
CA PHE A 18 -12.03 61.25 -21.71
C PHE A 18 -11.27 61.53 -20.38
N CYS A 19 -10.37 62.54 -20.44
CA CYS A 19 -9.88 63.47 -19.38
C CYS A 19 -8.53 63.22 -18.64
N LEU A 20 -7.43 63.66 -19.30
CA LEU A 20 -6.53 64.80 -19.00
C LEU A 20 -6.21 65.34 -17.57
N PHE A 21 -4.91 65.67 -17.44
CA PHE A 21 -4.16 66.69 -16.65
C PHE A 21 -3.83 66.45 -15.16
N ALA A 22 -2.53 66.46 -14.79
CA ALA A 22 -1.77 67.68 -14.44
C ALA A 22 -0.33 67.43 -13.89
N CYS A 23 0.62 68.23 -14.41
CA CYS A 23 1.76 68.96 -13.80
C CYS A 23 2.85 68.34 -12.89
N GLY A 24 4.09 68.74 -13.21
CA GLY A 24 5.21 69.06 -12.29
C GLY A 24 6.55 68.53 -12.81
N GLY A 25 7.44 69.31 -13.47
CA GLY A 25 8.34 70.32 -12.89
C GLY A 25 9.48 69.62 -12.13
N GLY A 26 10.79 69.79 -12.35
CA GLY A 26 11.66 70.62 -13.19
C GLY A 26 13.11 70.39 -12.68
N GLY A 27 14.14 70.82 -13.42
CA GLY A 27 15.51 70.93 -12.89
C GLY A 27 16.61 70.48 -13.86
N ASP A 28 17.14 71.44 -14.62
CA ASP A 28 18.43 71.38 -15.30
C ASP A 28 19.59 71.31 -14.28
N ASP A 29 20.61 70.51 -14.57
CA ASP A 29 22.03 70.91 -14.61
C ASP A 29 22.93 69.67 -14.74
N ASP A 30 23.21 69.26 -15.98
CA ASP A 30 24.43 68.52 -16.36
C ASP A 30 24.58 68.58 -17.88
N LYS A 31 25.44 69.47 -18.39
CA LYS A 31 25.71 69.59 -19.82
C LYS A 31 26.81 68.60 -20.23
N PRO A 32 26.53 67.60 -21.06
CA PRO A 32 27.56 66.72 -21.61
C PRO A 32 28.34 67.43 -22.72
N CYS A 33 29.63 67.08 -22.83
CA CYS A 33 30.52 67.46 -23.93
C CYS A 33 29.86 67.10 -25.27
N THR A 34 29.54 68.10 -26.08
CA THR A 34 28.77 67.93 -27.33
C THR A 34 29.61 67.50 -28.52
N THR A 35 30.94 67.43 -28.35
CA THR A 35 31.90 67.17 -29.43
C THR A 35 33.07 66.34 -28.90
N HIS A 36 32.95 65.01 -28.95
CA HIS A 36 34.11 64.13 -28.76
C HIS A 36 34.94 64.09 -30.02
N VAL A 37 35.98 64.92 -30.07
CA VAL A 37 36.97 64.96 -31.15
C VAL A 37 38.31 64.40 -30.63
N ASP A 38 38.93 63.53 -31.40
CA ASP A 38 40.29 63.00 -31.20
C ASP A 38 41.08 63.31 -32.47
N GLU A 39 41.48 64.57 -32.64
CA GLU A 39 42.27 65.04 -33.80
C GLU A 39 43.70 64.51 -33.74
N ASN A 40 44.17 64.13 -32.55
CA ASN A 40 45.54 63.70 -32.31
C ASN A 40 45.72 62.16 -32.40
N THR A 41 44.63 61.41 -32.47
CA THR A 41 44.54 59.94 -32.57
C THR A 41 45.16 59.17 -31.40
N ASP A 42 45.08 59.70 -30.17
CA ASP A 42 45.59 59.05 -28.95
C ASP A 42 44.55 58.22 -28.19
N GLY A 43 43.32 58.13 -28.71
CA GLY A 43 42.25 57.33 -28.12
C GLY A 43 41.55 58.00 -26.94
N LYS A 44 41.72 59.32 -26.78
CA LYS A 44 40.99 60.13 -25.81
C LYS A 44 40.38 61.35 -26.48
N CYS A 45 39.27 61.86 -25.93
CA CYS A 45 38.72 63.13 -26.41
C CYS A 45 39.66 64.29 -26.06
N ASP A 46 40.03 65.11 -27.05
CA ASP A 46 40.89 66.28 -26.89
C ASP A 46 40.29 67.35 -25.95
N GLU A 47 38.96 67.38 -25.78
CA GLU A 47 38.27 68.38 -24.94
C GLU A 47 38.02 67.93 -23.50
N CYS A 48 37.76 66.65 -23.24
CA CYS A 48 37.43 66.15 -21.89
C CYS A 48 38.37 65.07 -21.34
N GLY A 49 39.27 64.52 -22.15
CA GLY A 49 40.27 63.53 -21.73
C GLY A 49 39.73 62.14 -21.41
N GLU A 50 38.45 61.86 -21.69
CA GLU A 50 37.86 60.53 -21.52
C GLU A 50 38.30 59.57 -22.63
N THR A 51 38.49 58.30 -22.25
CA THR A 51 39.00 57.24 -23.13
C THR A 51 37.90 56.78 -24.09
N MET A 52 38.15 56.86 -25.40
CA MET A 52 37.21 56.46 -26.43
C MET A 52 37.08 54.93 -26.45
N LYS A 53 35.88 54.39 -26.21
CA LYS A 53 35.62 52.95 -26.36
C LYS A 53 35.69 52.59 -27.85
N GLU A 54 36.51 51.60 -28.19
CA GLU A 54 36.54 50.99 -29.51
C GLU A 54 35.16 50.38 -29.83
N GLU A 55 34.40 51.04 -30.69
CA GLU A 55 33.34 50.38 -31.45
C GLU A 55 33.98 49.73 -32.68
N GLY A 56 34.05 48.40 -32.66
CA GLY A 56 34.31 47.62 -33.87
C GLY A 56 33.31 48.04 -34.95
N GLY A 57 33.82 48.34 -36.15
CA GLY A 57 33.00 48.82 -37.25
C GLY A 57 31.78 47.95 -37.49
N LYS A 58 30.59 48.47 -37.17
CA LYS A 58 29.32 48.01 -37.73
C LYS A 58 29.40 48.19 -39.25
N PRO A 59 29.10 47.16 -40.07
CA PRO A 59 28.68 47.47 -41.43
C PRO A 59 27.37 48.25 -41.28
N SER A 60 27.27 49.46 -41.86
CA SER A 60 25.96 50.08 -42.02
C SER A 60 25.14 49.09 -42.86
N ALA A 61 24.09 48.50 -42.28
CA ALA A 61 23.15 47.73 -43.07
C ALA A 61 22.72 48.63 -44.24
N SER A 62 22.79 48.11 -45.47
CA SER A 62 22.28 48.82 -46.63
C SER A 62 20.77 48.62 -46.68
N ASP A 63 20.02 49.63 -47.15
CA ASP A 63 18.61 49.50 -47.47
C ASP A 63 18.34 48.21 -48.25
N LEU A 64 17.31 47.48 -47.86
CA LEU A 64 17.02 46.16 -48.40
C LEU A 64 15.83 46.27 -49.36
N VAL A 65 16.11 46.08 -50.65
CA VAL A 65 15.08 46.10 -51.69
C VAL A 65 14.32 44.78 -51.64
N LEU A 66 13.06 44.84 -51.23
CA LEU A 66 12.17 43.68 -51.13
C LEU A 66 11.44 43.45 -52.46
N ILE A 67 11.01 44.51 -53.12
CA ILE A 67 10.31 44.46 -54.42
C ILE A 67 10.90 45.55 -55.31
N GLU A 68 11.20 45.22 -56.56
CA GLU A 68 11.74 46.16 -57.55
C GLU A 68 11.11 45.91 -58.91
N ASN A 69 10.58 46.95 -59.55
CA ASN A 69 9.85 46.87 -60.83
C ASN A 69 8.75 45.79 -60.86
N GLY A 70 8.05 45.58 -59.73
CA GLY A 70 7.00 44.57 -59.61
C GLY A 70 7.52 43.13 -59.49
N GLU A 71 8.80 42.93 -59.18
CA GLU A 71 9.38 41.61 -58.89
C GLU A 71 9.89 41.52 -57.46
N ALA A 72 9.49 40.47 -56.73
CA ALA A 72 10.03 40.21 -55.41
C ALA A 72 11.50 39.77 -55.47
N LYS A 73 12.34 40.41 -54.65
CA LYS A 73 13.77 40.11 -54.49
C LYS A 73 14.06 39.29 -53.23
N PHE A 74 13.03 38.90 -52.47
CA PHE A 74 13.15 38.06 -51.29
C PHE A 74 12.51 36.68 -51.45
N SER A 75 12.91 35.75 -50.59
CA SER A 75 12.20 34.50 -50.29
C SER A 75 11.95 34.36 -48.80
N ILE A 76 10.89 33.67 -48.42
CA ILE A 76 10.60 33.36 -47.02
C ILE A 76 11.21 32.01 -46.66
N ALA A 77 11.99 31.96 -45.58
CA ALA A 77 12.35 30.72 -44.91
C ALA A 77 11.80 30.70 -43.49
N TYR A 78 11.25 29.56 -43.06
CA TYR A 78 10.62 29.43 -41.76
C TYR A 78 11.09 28.18 -41.00
N ALA A 79 11.21 28.30 -39.68
CA ALA A 79 11.41 27.15 -38.79
C ALA A 79 10.18 26.23 -38.77
N GLN A 80 10.29 25.04 -38.19
CA GLN A 80 9.12 24.17 -38.02
C GLN A 80 8.02 24.91 -37.22
N ALA A 81 6.85 25.11 -37.82
CA ALA A 81 5.79 25.97 -37.30
C ALA A 81 4.40 25.29 -37.42
N PRO A 82 3.43 25.62 -36.54
CA PRO A 82 2.07 25.11 -36.63
C PRO A 82 1.32 25.63 -37.86
N SER A 83 0.21 24.99 -38.22
CA SER A 83 -0.57 25.33 -39.42
C SER A 83 -1.10 26.77 -39.43
N THR A 84 -1.33 27.37 -38.27
CA THR A 84 -1.78 28.77 -38.13
C THR A 84 -0.72 29.76 -38.62
N VAL A 85 0.54 29.58 -38.20
CA VAL A 85 1.68 30.37 -38.67
C VAL A 85 1.91 30.13 -40.17
N LEU A 86 1.81 28.88 -40.64
CA LEU A 86 1.93 28.56 -42.07
C LEU A 86 0.83 29.23 -42.90
N ASN A 87 -0.38 29.38 -42.37
CA ASN A 87 -1.46 30.09 -43.04
C ASN A 87 -1.16 31.59 -43.18
N ALA A 88 -0.59 32.24 -42.16
CA ALA A 88 -0.17 33.63 -42.24
C ALA A 88 0.90 33.85 -43.33
N ILE A 89 1.90 32.96 -43.39
CA ILE A 89 2.93 32.96 -44.45
C ILE A 89 2.31 32.78 -45.84
N ASN A 90 1.35 31.84 -45.97
CA ASN A 90 0.64 31.63 -47.22
C ASN A 90 -0.26 32.82 -47.60
N GLY A 91 -0.73 33.59 -46.62
CA GLY A 91 -1.46 34.84 -46.81
C GLY A 91 -0.63 35.85 -47.60
N ILE A 92 0.60 36.13 -47.16
CA ILE A 92 1.55 37.01 -47.88
C ILE A 92 1.74 36.55 -49.32
N LYS A 93 2.00 35.25 -49.50
CA LYS A 93 2.20 34.67 -50.84
C LYS A 93 0.99 34.86 -51.75
N LEU A 94 -0.22 34.64 -51.23
CA LEU A 94 -1.45 34.77 -51.99
C LEU A 94 -1.73 36.24 -52.35
N SER A 95 -1.50 37.17 -51.42
CA SER A 95 -1.68 38.61 -51.65
C SER A 95 -0.73 39.13 -52.73
N LEU A 96 0.56 38.77 -52.67
CA LEU A 96 1.53 39.14 -53.72
C LEU A 96 1.19 38.53 -55.09
N SER A 97 0.75 37.26 -55.14
CA SER A 97 0.39 36.59 -56.40
C SER A 97 -0.80 37.24 -57.10
N LYS A 98 -1.77 37.80 -56.35
CA LYS A 98 -2.88 38.60 -56.93
C LYS A 98 -2.38 39.86 -57.65
N LEU A 99 -1.25 40.42 -57.22
CA LEU A 99 -0.59 41.58 -57.83
C LEU A 99 0.37 41.17 -58.96
N GLY A 100 0.47 39.89 -59.29
CA GLY A 100 1.41 39.35 -60.28
C GLY A 100 2.84 39.16 -59.76
N ILE A 101 3.05 39.24 -58.44
CA ILE A 101 4.36 39.14 -57.79
C ILE A 101 4.50 37.76 -57.15
N GLU A 102 5.47 36.96 -57.62
CA GLU A 102 5.66 35.59 -57.13
C GLU A 102 6.81 35.47 -56.12
N ILE A 103 6.55 34.86 -54.97
CA ILE A 103 7.55 34.53 -53.95
C ILE A 103 7.60 33.04 -53.63
N THR A 104 8.75 32.58 -53.14
CA THR A 104 8.92 31.22 -52.60
C THR A 104 8.96 31.25 -51.07
N ALA A 105 8.28 30.29 -50.45
CA ALA A 105 8.33 30.05 -49.01
C ALA A 105 8.65 28.57 -48.74
N ALA A 106 9.65 28.29 -47.91
CA ALA A 106 10.07 26.91 -47.59
C ALA A 106 10.56 26.77 -46.14
N ALA A 107 10.44 25.57 -45.57
CA ALA A 107 11.04 25.27 -44.28
C ALA A 107 12.57 25.34 -44.37
N GLU A 108 13.23 25.90 -43.35
CA GLU A 108 14.69 26.01 -43.30
C GLU A 108 15.35 24.62 -43.46
N LYS A 109 16.06 24.43 -44.57
CA LYS A 109 17.18 23.48 -44.70
C LYS A 109 18.41 24.31 -44.98
N ALA A 110 19.45 24.13 -44.16
CA ALA A 110 20.75 24.75 -44.38
C ALA A 110 21.14 24.61 -45.88
N ASP A 111 21.52 25.73 -46.49
CA ASP A 111 22.23 25.84 -47.78
C ASP A 111 21.46 26.29 -49.04
N ASN A 112 20.45 27.16 -48.95
CA ASN A 112 20.05 27.94 -50.14
C ASN A 112 19.56 29.34 -49.77
N VAL A 113 20.36 30.38 -50.04
CA VAL A 113 19.96 31.76 -49.80
C VAL A 113 20.20 32.58 -51.07
N LYS A 114 19.14 33.21 -51.58
CA LYS A 114 19.21 34.32 -52.56
C LYS A 114 19.73 35.59 -51.87
N GLU A 115 20.04 36.64 -52.63
CA GLU A 115 20.62 37.90 -52.11
C GLU A 115 19.81 38.59 -50.99
N CYS A 116 18.52 38.27 -50.79
CA CYS A 116 17.69 38.70 -49.66
C CYS A 116 16.76 37.57 -49.16
N GLU A 117 16.69 37.34 -47.85
CA GLU A 117 15.86 36.30 -47.21
C GLU A 117 15.07 36.86 -46.03
N VAL A 118 13.78 36.54 -45.94
CA VAL A 118 12.91 36.83 -44.80
C VAL A 118 12.86 35.58 -43.94
N LEU A 119 13.43 35.65 -42.75
CA LEU A 119 13.57 34.53 -41.82
C LEU A 119 12.55 34.64 -40.68
N ILE A 120 11.59 33.71 -40.68
CA ILE A 120 10.46 33.68 -39.73
C ILE A 120 10.65 32.52 -38.75
N GLY A 121 10.68 32.80 -37.45
CA GLY A 121 10.79 31.76 -36.43
C GLY A 121 10.35 32.20 -35.04
N ASN A 122 10.13 31.23 -34.17
CA ASN A 122 9.88 31.47 -32.75
C ASN A 122 11.24 31.42 -32.01
N ILE A 123 11.40 32.21 -30.94
CA ILE A 123 12.59 32.22 -30.08
C ILE A 123 12.99 30.82 -29.60
N THR A 124 12.03 29.90 -29.49
CA THR A 124 12.22 28.51 -29.04
C THR A 124 12.70 27.54 -30.13
N THR A 125 12.64 27.90 -31.43
CA THR A 125 12.88 26.97 -32.55
C THR A 125 14.05 27.35 -33.47
N ARG A 126 14.74 28.48 -33.21
CA ARG A 126 15.75 29.04 -34.14
C ARG A 126 17.20 28.76 -33.74
N ALA A 127 18.09 28.65 -34.74
CA ALA A 127 19.54 28.52 -34.57
C ALA A 127 20.17 29.79 -33.96
N ASP A 128 21.12 29.60 -33.03
CA ASP A 128 21.64 30.63 -32.11
C ASP A 128 22.15 31.93 -32.75
N LYS A 129 22.69 31.87 -33.98
CA LYS A 129 23.29 33.04 -34.65
C LYS A 129 22.30 34.12 -35.11
N TYR A 130 21.00 33.84 -35.12
CA TYR A 130 19.95 34.80 -35.50
C TYR A 130 19.00 35.12 -34.35
N LYS A 131 19.33 34.67 -33.13
CA LYS A 131 18.68 35.15 -31.92
C LYS A 131 19.15 36.58 -31.70
N THR A 132 18.25 37.54 -31.72
CA THR A 132 18.57 38.91 -31.38
C THR A 132 18.97 38.97 -29.91
N ASP A 133 19.94 39.80 -29.53
CA ASP A 133 20.22 40.09 -28.12
C ASP A 133 18.91 40.49 -27.43
N GLY A 134 18.50 39.74 -26.41
CA GLY A 134 17.28 39.99 -25.67
C GLY A 134 16.22 38.89 -25.88
N HIS A 135 16.20 37.93 -24.96
CA HIS A 135 15.06 37.04 -24.73
C HIS A 135 13.86 37.79 -24.09
N ASP A 136 13.66 39.06 -24.46
CA ASP A 136 12.90 40.06 -23.68
C ASP A 136 11.49 40.36 -24.23
N TYR A 137 11.07 39.72 -25.34
CA TYR A 137 9.81 40.07 -26.01
C TYR A 137 8.54 39.51 -25.34
N GLY A 138 8.64 38.46 -24.54
CA GLY A 138 7.45 37.88 -23.88
C GLY A 138 6.49 37.12 -24.78
N MET A 139 5.29 36.86 -24.29
CA MET A 139 4.23 36.16 -25.03
C MET A 139 3.72 37.00 -26.20
N GLU A 140 3.60 38.31 -26.03
CA GLU A 140 2.95 39.22 -27.00
C GLU A 140 3.96 39.98 -27.87
N GLY A 141 5.22 40.07 -27.45
CA GLY A 141 6.21 40.83 -28.18
C GLY A 141 6.85 40.08 -29.34
N TYR A 142 7.30 40.87 -30.31
CA TYR A 142 7.95 40.42 -31.53
C TYR A 142 8.89 41.49 -32.08
N VAL A 143 9.76 41.10 -33.00
CA VAL A 143 10.68 41.98 -33.70
C VAL A 143 10.74 41.65 -35.18
N ILE A 144 10.79 42.70 -35.99
CA ILE A 144 11.03 42.70 -37.42
C ILE A 144 12.19 43.65 -37.71
N LYS A 145 13.35 43.13 -38.13
CA LYS A 145 14.52 43.98 -38.40
C LYS A 145 15.49 43.40 -39.42
N ILE A 146 16.40 44.22 -39.93
CA ILE A 146 17.46 43.76 -40.84
C ILE A 146 18.70 43.32 -40.05
N VAL A 147 19.23 42.12 -40.35
CA VAL A 147 20.52 41.61 -39.85
C VAL A 147 21.29 41.00 -41.01
N ASP A 148 22.52 41.47 -41.26
CA ASP A 148 23.46 40.95 -42.27
C ASP A 148 22.82 40.71 -43.67
N SER A 149 21.90 41.61 -44.09
CA SER A 149 21.11 41.56 -45.34
C SER A 149 19.92 40.58 -45.36
N LYS A 150 19.33 40.29 -44.20
CA LYS A 150 18.10 39.50 -44.08
C LYS A 150 17.07 40.21 -43.22
N VAL A 151 15.79 40.07 -43.56
CA VAL A 151 14.72 40.47 -42.66
C VAL A 151 14.50 39.36 -41.65
N ILE A 152 14.58 39.68 -40.38
CA ILE A 152 14.39 38.77 -39.25
C ILE A 152 13.03 39.07 -38.66
N ILE A 153 12.09 38.13 -38.75
CA ILE A 153 10.81 38.15 -38.03
C ILE A 153 10.91 37.11 -36.91
N ASN A 154 10.81 37.56 -35.66
CA ASN A 154 10.96 36.70 -34.49
C ASN A 154 9.97 37.12 -33.41
N ALA A 155 9.40 36.16 -32.69
CA ALA A 155 8.44 36.44 -31.63
C ALA A 155 8.58 35.45 -30.48
N GLY A 156 8.05 35.83 -29.31
CA GLY A 156 8.10 34.97 -28.14
C GLY A 156 6.94 33.98 -28.00
N SER A 157 5.90 34.06 -28.84
CA SER A 157 4.86 33.03 -28.98
C SER A 157 4.46 32.84 -30.45
N ASP A 158 3.72 31.77 -30.75
CA ASP A 158 3.18 31.56 -32.11
C ASP A 158 2.08 32.58 -32.47
N GLU A 159 1.40 33.16 -31.48
CA GLU A 159 0.39 34.20 -31.67
C GLU A 159 1.06 35.54 -32.02
N ALA A 160 2.04 35.97 -31.22
CA ALA A 160 2.86 37.13 -31.54
C ALA A 160 3.65 36.97 -32.85
N LEU A 161 4.01 35.74 -33.23
CA LEU A 161 4.64 35.47 -34.52
C LEU A 161 3.67 35.70 -35.68
N ILE A 162 2.40 35.37 -35.52
CA ILE A 162 1.37 35.66 -36.54
C ILE A 162 1.18 37.17 -36.66
N ASP A 163 1.11 37.88 -35.54
CA ASP A 163 0.98 39.34 -35.54
C ASP A 163 2.17 40.00 -36.23
N ALA A 164 3.40 39.56 -35.92
CA ALA A 164 4.61 40.02 -36.60
C ALA A 164 4.63 39.75 -38.11
N ILE A 165 4.05 38.62 -38.55
CA ILE A 165 3.94 38.28 -39.97
C ILE A 165 2.92 39.20 -40.67
N ASN A 166 1.79 39.49 -40.01
CA ASN A 166 0.78 40.39 -40.55
C ASN A 166 1.31 41.83 -40.60
N GLU A 167 2.00 42.28 -39.55
CA GLU A 167 2.66 43.58 -39.49
C GLU A 167 3.72 43.73 -40.61
N PHE A 168 4.51 42.68 -40.87
CA PHE A 168 5.42 42.69 -42.02
C PHE A 168 4.67 42.80 -43.36
N ALA A 169 3.52 42.16 -43.49
CA ALA A 169 2.72 42.22 -44.71
C ALA A 169 2.11 43.61 -44.93
N GLU A 170 1.49 44.17 -43.90
CA GLU A 170 0.74 45.43 -43.98
C GLU A 170 1.69 46.64 -43.97
N ASP A 171 2.60 46.73 -43.00
CA ASP A 171 3.35 47.96 -42.74
C ASP A 171 4.71 48.02 -43.43
N ILE A 172 5.30 46.87 -43.78
CA ILE A 172 6.58 46.82 -44.49
C ILE A 172 6.36 46.57 -45.99
N LEU A 173 5.51 45.60 -46.36
CA LEU A 173 5.22 45.33 -47.77
C LEU A 173 4.13 46.24 -48.35
N GLY A 174 3.28 46.86 -47.51
CA GLY A 174 2.16 47.67 -48.00
C GLY A 174 1.03 46.83 -48.60
N LEU A 175 0.78 45.62 -48.07
CA LEU A 175 -0.28 44.73 -48.55
C LEU A 175 -1.57 44.96 -47.76
N ASP A 176 -2.41 45.88 -48.23
CA ASP A 176 -3.75 46.11 -47.70
C ASP A 176 -4.86 45.67 -48.68
N ASP A 177 -6.13 45.79 -48.26
CA ASP A 177 -7.30 45.41 -49.08
C ASP A 177 -7.49 46.29 -50.34
N ASP A 178 -6.88 47.48 -50.38
CA ASP A 178 -7.02 48.47 -51.45
C ASP A 178 -5.80 48.50 -52.40
N THR A 179 -4.82 47.63 -52.18
CA THR A 179 -3.58 47.59 -52.96
C THR A 179 -3.86 47.04 -54.37
N GLU A 180 -3.80 47.89 -55.40
CA GLU A 180 -4.01 47.51 -56.80
C GLU A 180 -2.70 47.20 -57.56
N GLU A 181 -1.58 47.81 -57.17
CA GLU A 181 -0.27 47.64 -57.82
C GLU A 181 0.86 47.89 -56.80
N LEU A 182 1.96 47.14 -56.92
CA LEU A 182 3.12 47.27 -56.03
C LEU A 182 4.41 47.20 -56.85
N THR A 183 5.12 48.33 -56.98
CA THR A 183 6.24 48.46 -57.93
C THR A 183 7.61 48.37 -57.25
N ASP A 184 7.88 49.22 -56.25
CA ASP A 184 9.16 49.25 -55.54
C ASP A 184 8.93 49.33 -54.02
N VAL A 185 9.42 48.32 -53.28
CA VAL A 185 9.37 48.26 -51.80
C VAL A 185 10.78 48.11 -51.26
N VAL A 186 11.16 49.01 -50.36
CA VAL A 186 12.47 49.03 -49.73
C VAL A 186 12.30 49.14 -48.23
N MET A 187 12.79 48.15 -47.49
CA MET A 187 12.90 48.23 -46.03
C MET A 187 14.19 48.99 -45.70
N LYS A 188 14.06 50.12 -45.00
CA LYS A 188 15.24 50.94 -44.66
C LYS A 188 16.13 50.21 -43.68
N SER A 189 17.44 50.43 -43.78
CA SER A 189 18.39 49.70 -42.93
C SER A 189 18.31 50.01 -41.44
N ASP A 190 17.70 51.13 -41.09
CA ASP A 190 17.33 51.55 -39.73
C ASP A 190 15.87 51.23 -39.37
N GLN A 191 15.07 50.74 -40.32
CA GLN A 191 13.69 50.33 -40.07
C GLN A 191 13.69 49.04 -39.24
N GLN A 192 13.05 49.14 -38.08
CA GLN A 192 12.71 48.00 -37.25
C GLN A 192 11.29 48.21 -36.72
N VAL A 193 10.53 47.12 -36.64
CA VAL A 193 9.28 47.07 -35.88
C VAL A 193 9.54 46.19 -34.68
N GLU A 194 9.26 46.71 -33.50
CA GLU A 194 9.50 46.02 -32.25
C GLU A 194 8.32 46.27 -31.34
N GLU A 195 7.61 45.19 -30.99
CA GLU A 195 6.59 45.19 -29.95
C GLU A 195 7.19 44.48 -28.75
N ILE A 196 7.27 45.18 -27.62
CA ILE A 196 7.79 44.62 -26.37
C ILE A 196 6.59 44.43 -25.43
N GLN A 197 6.48 43.24 -24.85
CA GLN A 197 5.51 43.04 -23.78
C GLN A 197 5.98 43.78 -22.51
N ASP A 198 5.48 45.00 -22.32
CA ASP A 198 5.89 45.87 -21.21
C ASP A 198 5.09 45.64 -19.91
N ASP A 199 3.92 45.00 -19.96
CA ASP A 199 3.04 44.81 -18.80
C ASP A 199 2.87 43.34 -18.40
N TYR A 200 3.88 42.81 -17.70
CA TYR A 200 3.72 41.54 -16.99
C TYR A 200 3.03 41.75 -15.64
N ARG A 201 2.07 40.87 -15.35
CA ARG A 201 1.41 40.81 -14.04
C ARG A 201 2.41 40.67 -12.88
N ILE A 202 3.52 39.98 -13.08
CA ILE A 202 4.64 39.90 -12.14
C ILE A 202 5.75 40.82 -12.66
N THR A 203 6.07 41.87 -11.91
CA THR A 203 7.06 42.88 -12.32
C THR A 203 8.49 42.47 -12.02
N SER A 204 8.70 41.57 -11.05
CA SER A 204 10.00 40.97 -10.76
C SER A 204 9.86 39.62 -10.07
N LEU A 205 10.69 38.64 -10.45
CA LEU A 205 10.78 37.34 -9.77
C LEU A 205 12.19 37.13 -9.21
N SER A 206 12.29 36.80 -7.92
CA SER A 206 13.57 36.69 -7.20
C SER A 206 13.62 35.52 -6.21
N VAL A 207 14.84 35.10 -5.88
CA VAL A 207 15.15 34.08 -4.85
C VAL A 207 16.15 34.69 -3.88
N GLY A 208 15.83 34.73 -2.59
CA GLY A 208 16.71 35.34 -1.59
C GLY A 208 16.97 36.84 -1.84
N GLY A 209 16.08 37.53 -2.56
CA GLY A 209 16.25 38.92 -3.00
C GLY A 209 17.08 39.09 -4.29
N ASN A 210 17.58 38.01 -4.91
CA ASN A 210 18.32 38.07 -6.17
C ASN A 210 17.40 37.78 -7.36
N SER A 211 17.44 38.62 -8.39
CA SER A 211 16.63 38.44 -9.61
C SER A 211 16.88 37.08 -10.26
N MET A 212 15.79 36.42 -10.68
CA MET A 212 15.82 35.16 -11.41
C MET A 212 16.21 35.29 -12.88
N LYS A 213 16.44 36.51 -13.40
CA LYS A 213 16.94 36.71 -14.76
C LYS A 213 18.32 36.04 -14.92
N GLY A 214 18.44 35.14 -15.90
CA GLY A 214 19.67 34.36 -16.16
C GLY A 214 19.86 33.12 -15.27
N TYR A 215 18.83 32.69 -14.53
CA TYR A 215 18.85 31.39 -13.85
C TYR A 215 18.81 30.22 -14.86
N THR A 216 19.29 29.06 -14.45
CA THR A 216 19.06 27.78 -15.15
C THR A 216 18.12 26.88 -14.35
N ILE A 217 17.52 25.88 -15.00
CA ILE A 217 16.79 24.79 -14.35
C ILE A 217 17.67 23.52 -14.45
N ALA A 218 18.27 23.12 -13.33
CA ALA A 218 19.13 21.96 -13.23
C ALA A 218 18.32 20.72 -12.85
N VAL A 219 18.36 19.69 -13.69
CA VAL A 219 17.63 18.43 -13.52
C VAL A 219 18.46 17.22 -13.95
N ASN A 220 17.99 16.00 -13.65
CA ASN A 220 18.45 14.79 -14.32
C ASN A 220 17.69 14.61 -15.63
N LYS A 221 18.33 14.91 -16.78
CA LYS A 221 17.64 14.85 -18.08
C LYS A 221 17.22 13.44 -18.51
N ASN A 222 17.78 12.39 -17.89
CA ASN A 222 17.41 11.00 -18.17
C ASN A 222 16.14 10.55 -17.44
N ASN A 223 15.60 11.37 -16.53
CA ASN A 223 14.37 11.09 -15.81
C ASN A 223 13.20 11.86 -16.45
N GLU A 224 12.21 11.13 -16.98
CA GLU A 224 11.06 11.73 -17.68
C GLU A 224 10.24 12.68 -16.80
N TYR A 225 10.08 12.36 -15.51
CA TYR A 225 9.31 13.18 -14.57
C TYR A 225 10.03 14.49 -14.23
N HIS A 226 11.36 14.45 -14.16
CA HIS A 226 12.18 15.65 -13.95
C HIS A 226 12.07 16.58 -15.15
N MET A 227 12.13 16.01 -16.36
CA MET A 227 12.01 16.78 -17.60
C MET A 227 10.63 17.42 -17.74
N ALA A 228 9.55 16.68 -17.44
CA ALA A 228 8.19 17.21 -17.47
C ALA A 228 8.01 18.40 -16.51
N ALA A 229 8.46 18.26 -15.26
CA ALA A 229 8.42 19.34 -14.28
C ALA A 229 9.27 20.56 -14.70
N ALA A 230 10.47 20.34 -15.23
CA ALA A 230 11.34 21.42 -15.71
C ALA A 230 10.73 22.21 -16.87
N GLN A 231 10.15 21.52 -17.83
CA GLN A 231 9.48 22.13 -18.98
C GLN A 231 8.24 22.92 -18.55
N LEU A 232 7.47 22.39 -17.60
CA LEU A 232 6.30 23.08 -17.06
C LEU A 232 6.70 24.40 -16.35
N LEU A 233 7.76 24.37 -15.55
CA LEU A 233 8.32 25.58 -14.91
C LEU A 233 8.85 26.58 -15.92
N GLN A 234 9.67 26.13 -16.87
CA GLN A 234 10.27 26.98 -17.89
C GLN A 234 9.20 27.77 -18.65
N SER A 235 8.19 27.07 -19.19
CA SER A 235 7.12 27.71 -19.96
C SER A 235 6.31 28.68 -19.10
N ASN A 236 5.90 28.28 -17.89
CA ASN A 236 5.06 29.14 -17.04
C ASN A 236 5.79 30.39 -16.53
N ILE A 237 7.09 30.29 -16.24
CA ILE A 237 7.92 31.43 -15.84
C ILE A 237 8.11 32.37 -17.03
N TYR A 238 8.41 31.84 -18.21
CA TYR A 238 8.58 32.64 -19.41
C TYR A 238 7.29 33.38 -19.77
N GLU A 239 6.14 32.70 -19.81
CA GLU A 239 4.84 33.30 -20.13
C GLU A 239 4.41 34.43 -19.19
N ARG A 240 4.87 34.42 -17.93
CA ARG A 240 4.34 35.32 -16.88
C ARG A 240 5.31 36.41 -16.45
N VAL A 241 6.60 36.23 -16.74
CA VAL A 241 7.68 37.13 -16.28
C VAL A 241 8.69 37.42 -17.39
N GLY A 242 8.60 36.76 -18.56
CA GLY A 242 9.54 36.92 -19.67
C GLY A 242 10.91 36.30 -19.43
N TYR A 243 11.11 35.54 -18.34
CA TYR A 243 12.42 34.96 -18.02
C TYR A 243 12.57 33.57 -18.64
N TRP A 244 13.39 33.47 -19.68
CA TRP A 244 13.75 32.18 -20.24
C TRP A 244 14.88 31.54 -19.44
N LEU A 245 14.59 30.42 -18.77
CA LEU A 245 15.53 29.69 -17.93
C LEU A 245 16.01 28.43 -18.67
N GLU A 246 17.30 28.33 -19.00
CA GLU A 246 17.83 27.17 -19.73
C GLU A 246 17.76 25.90 -18.87
N ILE A 247 17.27 24.79 -19.44
CA ILE A 247 17.26 23.47 -18.76
C ILE A 247 18.62 22.80 -18.99
N VAL A 248 19.36 22.56 -17.90
CA VAL A 248 20.72 22.00 -17.92
C VAL A 248 20.78 20.66 -17.19
N ASP A 249 21.76 19.83 -17.58
CA ASP A 249 22.03 18.56 -16.91
C ASP A 249 22.99 18.83 -15.74
N GLU A 250 22.54 18.54 -14.52
CA GLU A 250 23.23 18.81 -13.25
C GLU A 250 23.33 20.29 -12.82
N ASP A 251 23.44 20.51 -11.51
CA ASP A 251 23.51 21.85 -10.90
C ASP A 251 24.95 22.39 -10.87
N LYS A 252 25.34 23.10 -11.94
CA LYS A 252 26.66 23.73 -12.09
C LYS A 252 26.65 25.25 -11.96
N ALA A 253 25.47 25.86 -11.92
CA ALA A 253 25.31 27.31 -11.85
C ALA A 253 25.20 27.80 -10.39
N ASP A 254 25.68 29.02 -10.14
CA ASP A 254 25.45 29.71 -8.86
C ASP A 254 23.97 30.06 -8.68
N LYS A 255 23.31 30.41 -9.79
CA LYS A 255 21.90 30.79 -9.88
C LYS A 255 21.11 29.70 -10.60
N SER A 256 20.39 28.87 -9.84
CA SER A 256 19.64 27.75 -10.41
C SER A 256 18.35 27.44 -9.66
N ILE A 257 17.37 26.92 -10.40
CA ILE A 257 16.31 26.07 -9.87
C ILE A 257 16.81 24.64 -9.95
N VAL A 258 16.79 23.88 -8.85
CA VAL A 258 17.30 22.52 -8.80
C VAL A 258 16.15 21.56 -8.53
N ILE A 259 15.87 20.63 -9.45
CA ILE A 259 14.89 19.56 -9.25
C ILE A 259 15.66 18.26 -9.01
N LYS A 260 15.40 17.61 -7.87
CA LYS A 260 16.09 16.37 -7.51
C LYS A 260 15.21 15.39 -6.74
N SER A 261 15.45 14.11 -7.00
CA SER A 261 14.90 13.01 -6.23
C SER A 261 15.64 12.88 -4.90
N VAL A 262 14.91 12.57 -3.84
CA VAL A 262 15.46 12.28 -2.50
C VAL A 262 14.86 10.98 -1.97
N ALA A 263 15.43 10.43 -0.89
CA ALA A 263 14.79 9.33 -0.20
C ALA A 263 13.42 9.76 0.36
N LYS A 264 12.45 8.85 0.39
CA LYS A 264 11.05 9.15 0.76
C LYS A 264 10.90 9.76 2.16
N ASP A 265 11.82 9.41 3.06
CA ASP A 265 11.89 9.84 4.45
C ASP A 265 12.81 11.07 4.67
N ALA A 266 13.53 11.52 3.63
CA ALA A 266 14.43 12.66 3.73
C ALA A 266 13.70 14.00 3.88
N VAL A 267 12.41 14.06 3.49
CA VAL A 267 11.59 15.27 3.49
C VAL A 267 10.20 14.94 4.02
N ASP A 268 9.72 15.72 4.98
CA ASP A 268 8.38 15.57 5.54
C ASP A 268 7.30 15.75 4.46
N GLY A 269 6.30 14.86 4.45
CA GLY A 269 5.29 14.79 3.39
C GLY A 269 5.81 14.35 2.01
N GLY A 270 7.10 14.04 1.88
CA GLY A 270 7.71 13.61 0.61
C GLY A 270 8.00 14.74 -0.39
N LEU A 271 7.74 16.00 -0.04
CA LEU A 271 7.97 17.15 -0.91
C LEU A 271 8.38 18.40 -0.13
N LYS A 272 9.40 19.10 -0.66
CA LYS A 272 9.73 20.45 -0.22
C LYS A 272 10.30 21.29 -1.35
N ILE A 273 9.76 22.49 -1.50
CA ILE A 273 10.33 23.56 -2.32
C ILE A 273 10.86 24.62 -1.39
N SER A 274 12.15 24.93 -1.49
CA SER A 274 12.80 25.89 -0.61
C SER A 274 13.78 26.79 -1.36
N ALA A 275 13.89 28.02 -0.88
CA ALA A 275 14.80 29.04 -1.36
C ALA A 275 15.93 29.26 -0.35
N SER A 276 17.17 29.11 -0.79
CA SER A 276 18.37 29.35 0.01
C SER A 276 19.47 29.97 -0.84
N GLY A 277 19.98 31.13 -0.43
CA GLY A 277 20.95 31.89 -1.21
C GLY A 277 20.42 32.22 -2.61
N ASN A 278 21.13 31.76 -3.64
CA ASN A 278 20.78 31.96 -5.05
C ASN A 278 20.03 30.76 -5.66
N LYS A 279 19.51 29.83 -4.85
CA LYS A 279 18.89 28.60 -5.35
C LYS A 279 17.47 28.39 -4.86
N LEU A 280 16.62 27.94 -5.79
CA LEU A 280 15.30 27.40 -5.50
C LEU A 280 15.38 25.88 -5.70
N VAL A 281 15.21 25.10 -4.64
CA VAL A 281 15.40 23.65 -4.67
C VAL A 281 14.05 22.96 -4.49
N ILE A 282 13.71 22.07 -5.42
CA ILE A 282 12.55 21.18 -5.40
C ILE A 282 13.07 19.77 -5.06
N GLU A 283 12.79 19.31 -3.84
CA GLU A 283 13.17 18.00 -3.32
C GLU A 283 11.92 17.12 -3.26
N CYS A 284 11.91 16.00 -3.98
CA CYS A 284 10.75 15.11 -4.06
C CYS A 284 11.15 13.64 -3.82
N GLY A 285 10.44 12.96 -2.92
CA GLY A 285 10.60 11.52 -2.65
C GLY A 285 9.83 10.62 -3.62
N TYR A 286 8.98 11.21 -4.48
CA TYR A 286 8.05 10.52 -5.37
C TYR A 286 8.10 11.15 -6.76
N ASP A 287 9.05 10.70 -7.59
CA ASP A 287 9.29 11.31 -8.92
C ASP A 287 8.03 11.39 -9.77
N ASN A 288 7.17 10.36 -9.73
CA ASN A 288 5.89 10.30 -10.45
C ASN A 288 4.90 11.41 -10.06
N LYS A 289 5.18 12.17 -9.00
CA LYS A 289 4.39 13.33 -8.55
C LYS A 289 5.01 14.67 -8.87
N LEU A 290 6.23 14.72 -9.41
CA LEU A 290 6.92 15.98 -9.67
C LEU A 290 6.14 16.91 -10.59
N GLU A 291 5.51 16.39 -11.65
CA GLU A 291 4.73 17.21 -12.58
C GLU A 291 3.47 17.80 -11.91
N ASP A 292 2.62 16.97 -11.30
CA ASP A 292 1.41 17.38 -10.55
C ASP A 292 1.74 18.49 -9.54
N VAL A 293 2.77 18.25 -8.74
CA VAL A 293 3.20 19.16 -7.68
C VAL A 293 3.75 20.47 -8.23
N THR A 294 4.48 20.38 -9.35
CA THR A 294 5.03 21.57 -10.00
C THR A 294 3.91 22.43 -10.56
N GLU A 295 2.84 21.82 -11.11
CA GLU A 295 1.64 22.53 -11.55
C GLU A 295 0.96 23.27 -10.39
N GLU A 296 0.80 22.61 -9.24
CA GLU A 296 0.21 23.23 -8.04
C GLU A 296 1.07 24.38 -7.50
N PHE A 297 2.39 24.18 -7.40
CA PHE A 297 3.32 25.23 -7.02
C PHE A 297 3.21 26.44 -7.95
N ILE A 298 3.19 26.22 -9.26
CA ILE A 298 3.03 27.28 -10.26
C ILE A 298 1.70 28.00 -10.06
N SER A 299 0.60 27.26 -9.89
CA SER A 299 -0.74 27.81 -9.69
C SER A 299 -0.80 28.72 -8.46
N ASP A 300 -0.25 28.24 -7.34
CA ASP A 300 -0.28 28.96 -6.05
C ASP A 300 0.70 30.14 -6.02
N LYS A 301 1.95 29.93 -6.45
CA LYS A 301 3.03 30.90 -6.25
C LYS A 301 3.31 31.82 -7.44
N ILE A 302 2.91 31.43 -8.64
CA ILE A 302 3.21 32.18 -9.87
C ILE A 302 1.92 32.70 -10.51
N VAL A 303 0.93 31.84 -10.80
CA VAL A 303 -0.30 32.25 -11.52
C VAL A 303 -1.12 33.28 -10.71
N ALA A 304 -1.25 33.07 -9.41
CA ALA A 304 -2.00 33.95 -8.52
C ALA A 304 -1.27 35.27 -8.20
N ALA A 305 0.03 35.38 -8.49
CA ALA A 305 0.88 36.48 -8.04
C ALA A 305 0.74 37.76 -8.88
N ARG A 306 1.02 38.90 -8.25
CA ARG A 306 1.07 40.24 -8.87
C ARG A 306 2.23 41.05 -8.29
N GLY A 307 2.83 41.93 -9.09
CA GLY A 307 3.92 42.79 -8.65
C GLY A 307 5.22 42.03 -8.38
N GLU A 308 5.94 42.41 -7.32
CA GLU A 308 7.22 41.79 -6.96
C GLU A 308 7.02 40.46 -6.20
N VAL A 309 7.65 39.39 -6.70
CA VAL A 309 7.64 38.07 -6.07
C VAL A 309 9.07 37.69 -5.65
N ASN A 310 9.24 37.33 -4.38
CA ASN A 310 10.52 36.89 -3.82
C ASN A 310 10.36 35.61 -3.01
N PHE A 311 11.04 34.54 -3.44
CA PHE A 311 11.06 33.27 -2.73
C PHE A 311 12.15 33.26 -1.66
N THR A 312 11.76 32.99 -0.41
CA THR A 312 12.69 32.87 0.73
C THR A 312 12.29 31.71 1.65
N GLY A 313 13.26 31.04 2.25
CA GLY A 313 12.99 29.97 3.22
C GLY A 313 12.24 28.79 2.63
N THR A 314 11.24 28.27 3.33
CA THR A 314 10.36 27.22 2.78
C THR A 314 9.24 27.88 1.97
N VAL A 315 9.13 27.51 0.70
CA VAL A 315 8.27 28.18 -0.27
C VAL A 315 6.96 27.41 -0.47
N TYR A 316 7.07 26.08 -0.60
CA TYR A 316 5.94 25.18 -0.81
C TYR A 316 6.25 23.81 -0.20
N THR A 317 5.25 23.22 0.44
CA THR A 317 5.28 21.86 0.98
C THR A 317 3.89 21.30 0.80
N ASP A 318 3.82 20.02 0.46
CA ASP A 318 2.58 19.26 0.45
C ASP A 318 2.85 17.84 0.91
N ASP A 319 1.84 17.17 1.46
CA ASP A 319 1.95 15.76 1.85
C ASP A 319 1.52 14.87 0.68
N ILE A 320 2.48 14.62 -0.19
CA ILE A 320 2.36 13.69 -1.31
C ILE A 320 2.76 12.27 -0.92
N SER A 321 3.06 12.00 0.34
CA SER A 321 3.41 10.64 0.80
C SER A 321 2.18 9.73 0.95
N VAL A 322 0.99 10.32 0.83
CA VAL A 322 -0.29 9.68 1.09
C VAL A 322 -1.19 9.72 -0.14
N VAL A 323 -1.97 8.65 -0.33
CA VAL A 323 -3.08 8.62 -1.30
C VAL A 323 -4.39 8.32 -0.60
N TYR A 324 -5.47 8.99 -1.02
CA TYR A 324 -6.80 8.78 -0.44
C TYR A 324 -7.73 8.07 -1.41
N TYR A 325 -8.66 7.28 -0.87
CA TYR A 325 -9.69 6.62 -1.69
C TYR A 325 -10.55 7.58 -2.53
N LYS A 326 -10.76 8.81 -2.05
CA LYS A 326 -11.52 9.85 -2.76
C LYS A 326 -10.87 10.24 -4.09
N ASP A 327 -9.54 10.15 -4.18
CA ASP A 327 -8.75 10.53 -5.37
C ASP A 327 -9.01 9.54 -6.51
N PHE A 328 -9.48 8.34 -6.17
CA PHE A 328 -9.85 7.25 -7.08
C PHE A 328 -11.37 7.08 -7.20
N GLY A 329 -12.15 8.05 -6.72
CA GLY A 329 -13.60 8.12 -6.92
C GLY A 329 -14.46 7.49 -5.83
N ALA A 330 -13.88 7.02 -4.72
CA ALA A 330 -14.66 6.48 -3.61
C ALA A 330 -15.58 7.56 -3.00
N LYS A 331 -16.82 7.19 -2.71
CA LYS A 331 -17.81 8.08 -2.09
C LYS A 331 -17.70 8.07 -0.58
N GLY A 332 -17.47 6.89 0.02
CA GLY A 332 -17.38 6.74 1.47
C GLY A 332 -18.66 7.18 2.18
N ASP A 333 -19.83 7.00 1.55
CA ASP A 333 -21.15 7.39 2.05
C ASP A 333 -21.92 6.23 2.72
N GLY A 334 -21.31 5.05 2.80
CA GLY A 334 -21.91 3.82 3.33
C GLY A 334 -22.93 3.16 2.41
N VAL A 335 -23.16 3.69 1.21
CA VAL A 335 -24.19 3.24 0.27
C VAL A 335 -23.57 2.78 -1.05
N ALA A 336 -22.72 3.61 -1.65
CA ALA A 336 -22.03 3.29 -2.89
C ALA A 336 -21.04 2.14 -2.69
N ASP A 337 -20.91 1.27 -3.68
CA ASP A 337 -19.89 0.24 -3.67
C ASP A 337 -18.54 0.87 -4.01
N ASP A 338 -17.66 0.94 -3.02
CA ASP A 338 -16.37 1.63 -3.12
C ASP A 338 -15.22 0.67 -3.46
N PHE A 339 -15.47 -0.64 -3.60
CA PHE A 339 -14.42 -1.66 -3.75
C PHE A 339 -13.38 -1.34 -4.84
N PHE A 340 -13.82 -1.00 -6.05
CA PHE A 340 -12.88 -0.73 -7.15
C PHE A 340 -12.12 0.60 -6.99
N ALA A 341 -12.68 1.58 -6.29
CA ALA A 341 -11.96 2.81 -5.97
C ALA A 341 -10.89 2.56 -4.90
N LEU A 342 -11.22 1.74 -3.89
CA LEU A 342 -10.24 1.27 -2.90
C LEU A 342 -9.11 0.50 -3.59
N LYS A 343 -9.46 -0.45 -4.47
CA LYS A 343 -8.49 -1.23 -5.24
C LYS A 343 -7.57 -0.32 -6.06
N ALA A 344 -8.12 0.62 -6.82
CA ALA A 344 -7.32 1.51 -7.65
C ALA A 344 -6.35 2.37 -6.84
N ALA A 345 -6.75 2.82 -5.64
CA ALA A 345 -5.87 3.57 -4.75
C ALA A 345 -4.68 2.72 -4.26
N HIS A 346 -4.95 1.46 -3.88
CA HIS A 346 -3.89 0.53 -3.47
C HIS A 346 -3.00 0.12 -4.64
N ASP A 347 -3.57 -0.18 -5.82
CA ASP A 347 -2.80 -0.52 -7.02
C ASP A 347 -1.83 0.63 -7.38
N PHE A 348 -2.28 1.89 -7.29
CA PHE A 348 -1.42 3.07 -7.49
C PHE A 348 -0.36 3.20 -6.38
N ALA A 349 -0.78 3.08 -5.11
CA ALA A 349 0.12 3.18 -3.97
C ALA A 349 1.22 2.11 -3.99
N ASN A 350 0.91 0.89 -4.41
CA ASN A 350 1.87 -0.20 -4.52
C ASN A 350 2.96 0.10 -5.56
N ILE A 351 2.61 0.82 -6.64
CA ILE A 351 3.58 1.25 -7.66
C ILE A 351 4.44 2.41 -7.15
N SER A 352 3.83 3.41 -6.52
CA SER A 352 4.54 4.61 -6.05
C SER A 352 5.23 4.42 -4.69
N GLY A 353 4.88 3.36 -3.96
CA GLY A 353 5.24 3.11 -2.57
C GLY A 353 4.78 4.21 -1.62
N GLN A 354 3.58 4.77 -1.86
CA GLN A 354 2.91 5.74 -0.97
C GLN A 354 2.05 5.01 0.08
N THR A 355 1.77 5.69 1.19
CA THR A 355 0.83 5.20 2.20
C THR A 355 -0.60 5.40 1.74
N VAL A 356 -1.46 4.38 1.89
CA VAL A 356 -2.89 4.54 1.63
C VAL A 356 -3.59 5.03 2.89
N LYS A 357 -4.35 6.13 2.80
CA LYS A 357 -5.11 6.67 3.93
C LYS A 357 -6.59 6.77 3.62
N ALA A 358 -7.42 6.18 4.49
CA ALA A 358 -8.85 6.39 4.44
C ALA A 358 -9.20 7.77 5.02
N THR A 359 -10.24 8.41 4.48
CA THR A 359 -10.70 9.69 5.03
C THR A 359 -11.47 9.44 6.34
N SER A 360 -11.00 10.00 7.45
CA SER A 360 -11.69 9.91 8.74
C SER A 360 -13.14 10.36 8.65
N GLY A 361 -14.05 9.63 9.30
CA GLY A 361 -15.49 9.87 9.29
C GLY A 361 -16.24 9.33 8.07
N LYS A 362 -15.54 8.78 7.07
CA LYS A 362 -16.18 8.12 5.92
C LYS A 362 -16.50 6.66 6.21
N THR A 363 -17.53 6.14 5.53
CA THR A 363 -17.94 4.73 5.58
C THR A 363 -17.86 4.14 4.19
N TYR A 364 -16.97 3.19 3.95
CA TYR A 364 -16.78 2.56 2.64
C TYR A 364 -17.54 1.23 2.59
N ARG A 365 -18.50 1.09 1.68
CA ARG A 365 -19.23 -0.18 1.51
C ARG A 365 -18.51 -1.01 0.45
N ILE A 366 -18.30 -2.29 0.77
CA ILE A 366 -17.66 -3.29 -0.09
C ILE A 366 -18.69 -4.37 -0.33
N ASN A 367 -19.19 -4.46 -1.56
CA ASN A 367 -20.21 -5.44 -1.92
C ASN A 367 -19.69 -6.36 -3.03
N ASN A 368 -19.60 -5.84 -4.26
CA ASN A 368 -19.23 -6.61 -5.42
C ASN A 368 -17.71 -6.59 -5.65
N THR A 369 -17.06 -7.72 -5.38
CA THR A 369 -15.63 -7.91 -5.64
C THR A 369 -15.33 -8.42 -7.05
N CYS A 370 -16.35 -8.67 -7.88
CA CYS A 370 -16.16 -9.10 -9.27
C CYS A 370 -16.26 -7.93 -10.25
N LYS A 371 -15.38 -7.90 -11.25
CA LYS A 371 -15.53 -7.01 -12.40
C LYS A 371 -16.84 -7.35 -13.13
N GLN A 372 -17.48 -6.35 -13.74
CA GLN A 372 -18.69 -6.56 -14.52
C GLN A 372 -18.46 -7.64 -15.59
N GLY A 373 -19.28 -8.70 -15.56
CA GLY A 373 -19.16 -9.84 -16.48
C GLY A 373 -18.15 -10.93 -16.07
N SER A 374 -17.47 -10.79 -14.94
CA SER A 374 -16.59 -11.82 -14.36
C SER A 374 -17.31 -12.60 -13.26
N THR A 375 -17.07 -13.90 -13.20
CA THR A 375 -17.42 -14.74 -12.03
C THR A 375 -16.29 -14.83 -11.01
N THR A 376 -15.06 -14.45 -11.40
CA THR A 376 -13.88 -14.42 -10.52
C THR A 376 -13.86 -13.16 -9.67
N ALA A 377 -13.78 -13.32 -8.35
CA ALA A 377 -13.55 -12.20 -7.43
C ALA A 377 -12.12 -11.66 -7.57
N ASP A 378 -12.03 -10.33 -7.57
CA ASP A 378 -10.81 -9.57 -7.44
C ASP A 378 -10.53 -9.32 -5.94
N TYR A 379 -9.33 -8.85 -5.63
CA TYR A 379 -8.92 -8.47 -4.28
C TYR A 379 -8.07 -7.20 -4.30
N ILE A 380 -7.97 -6.57 -3.14
CA ILE A 380 -7.15 -5.40 -2.89
C ILE A 380 -5.79 -5.89 -2.38
N SER A 381 -4.78 -5.84 -3.25
CA SER A 381 -3.39 -6.13 -2.89
C SER A 381 -2.81 -4.97 -2.09
N ILE A 382 -2.26 -5.23 -0.92
CA ILE A 382 -1.66 -4.24 -0.02
C ILE A 382 -0.17 -4.54 0.10
N LYS A 383 0.67 -3.63 -0.39
CA LYS A 383 2.13 -3.75 -0.29
C LYS A 383 2.79 -2.57 0.40
N THR A 384 2.02 -1.53 0.69
CA THR A 384 2.47 -0.33 1.40
C THR A 384 1.77 -0.18 2.75
N ASN A 385 2.24 0.79 3.54
CA ASN A 385 1.58 1.14 4.79
C ASN A 385 0.15 1.64 4.54
N VAL A 386 -0.73 1.39 5.50
CA VAL A 386 -2.13 1.75 5.44
C VAL A 386 -2.57 2.42 6.73
N ASP A 387 -3.31 3.52 6.61
CA ASP A 387 -3.96 4.20 7.73
C ASP A 387 -5.48 4.30 7.49
N TRP A 388 -6.22 3.45 8.16
CA TRP A 388 -7.68 3.40 8.20
C TRP A 388 -8.26 4.09 9.44
N THR A 389 -7.44 4.77 10.24
CA THR A 389 -7.87 5.39 11.49
C THR A 389 -9.03 6.36 11.27
N GLY A 390 -10.10 6.17 12.04
CA GLY A 390 -11.31 7.00 11.98
C GLY A 390 -12.26 6.70 10.82
N ALA A 391 -11.93 5.78 9.91
CA ALA A 391 -12.82 5.33 8.85
C ALA A 391 -13.58 4.06 9.24
N LYS A 392 -14.74 3.87 8.60
CA LYS A 392 -15.59 2.69 8.74
C LYS A 392 -15.69 1.93 7.42
N PHE A 393 -15.90 0.63 7.50
CA PHE A 393 -16.04 -0.25 6.35
C PHE A 393 -17.20 -1.21 6.58
N ILE A 394 -18.04 -1.38 5.57
CA ILE A 394 -19.13 -2.36 5.57
C ILE A 394 -18.75 -3.45 4.57
N VAL A 395 -18.43 -4.65 5.06
CA VAL A 395 -18.33 -5.83 4.21
C VAL A 395 -19.74 -6.39 4.04
N ASP A 396 -20.36 -6.08 2.92
CA ASP A 396 -21.73 -6.46 2.62
C ASP A 396 -21.75 -7.82 1.93
N ASP A 397 -21.88 -8.87 2.73
CA ASP A 397 -22.04 -10.23 2.23
C ASP A 397 -23.53 -10.59 2.04
N SER A 398 -24.47 -9.67 2.20
CA SER A 398 -25.91 -9.99 2.25
C SER A 398 -26.45 -10.72 1.00
N ASN A 399 -25.80 -10.54 -0.15
CA ASN A 399 -26.16 -11.14 -1.44
C ASN A 399 -25.04 -11.96 -2.08
N ILE A 400 -24.05 -12.41 -1.31
CA ILE A 400 -23.01 -13.28 -1.85
C ILE A 400 -23.63 -14.67 -2.13
N ASP A 401 -23.40 -15.18 -3.35
CA ASP A 401 -23.90 -16.49 -3.77
C ASP A 401 -23.42 -17.61 -2.82
N TYR A 402 -24.16 -18.73 -2.79
CA TYR A 402 -23.80 -19.92 -2.01
C TYR A 402 -22.40 -20.43 -2.39
N TYR A 403 -21.67 -21.03 -1.44
CA TYR A 403 -20.37 -21.66 -1.69
C TYR A 403 -20.47 -22.73 -2.79
N ASP A 404 -20.06 -22.37 -4.01
CA ASP A 404 -19.98 -23.27 -5.15
C ASP A 404 -18.53 -23.69 -5.47
N GLY A 405 -17.58 -23.29 -4.61
CA GLY A 405 -16.15 -23.48 -4.82
C GLY A 405 -15.55 -22.58 -5.89
N THR A 406 -16.33 -21.67 -6.50
CA THR A 406 -15.89 -20.78 -7.57
C THR A 406 -15.76 -19.33 -7.06
N SER A 407 -14.62 -19.08 -6.43
CA SER A 407 -13.93 -17.79 -6.28
C SER A 407 -14.55 -16.64 -5.46
N LYS A 408 -15.86 -16.36 -5.47
CA LYS A 408 -16.39 -15.13 -4.80
C LYS A 408 -16.33 -15.18 -3.29
N ALA A 409 -16.88 -16.25 -2.71
CA ALA A 409 -16.88 -16.46 -1.27
C ALA A 409 -15.49 -16.82 -0.73
N THR A 410 -14.60 -17.36 -1.57
CA THR A 410 -13.30 -17.92 -1.17
C THR A 410 -12.12 -16.97 -1.32
N THR A 411 -12.35 -15.69 -1.65
CA THR A 411 -11.29 -14.71 -1.90
C THR A 411 -11.31 -13.60 -0.86
N ASN A 412 -10.17 -13.39 -0.19
CA ASN A 412 -9.95 -12.30 0.76
C ASN A 412 -10.10 -10.95 0.07
N ILE A 413 -10.78 -10.03 0.74
CA ILE A 413 -11.04 -8.70 0.21
C ILE A 413 -9.74 -7.92 0.17
N PHE A 414 -8.96 -8.05 1.25
CA PHE A 414 -7.64 -7.43 1.39
C PHE A 414 -6.60 -8.52 1.53
N VAL A 415 -5.53 -8.43 0.74
CA VAL A 415 -4.40 -9.37 0.79
C VAL A 415 -3.13 -8.55 0.95
N VAL A 416 -2.45 -8.71 2.09
CA VAL A 416 -1.15 -8.11 2.35
C VAL A 416 -0.08 -9.02 1.75
N GLU A 417 0.68 -8.51 0.80
CA GLU A 417 1.57 -9.30 -0.05
C GLU A 417 2.98 -8.74 -0.12
N SER A 418 3.94 -9.63 -0.36
CA SER A 418 5.33 -9.25 -0.59
C SER A 418 5.53 -8.73 -2.01
N ASP A 419 6.58 -7.93 -2.21
CA ASP A 419 7.12 -7.65 -3.54
C ASP A 419 7.97 -8.80 -4.08
N TYR A 420 8.36 -9.75 -3.23
CA TYR A 420 9.10 -10.93 -3.64
C TYR A 420 8.17 -12.06 -4.10
N GLU A 421 8.46 -12.60 -5.28
CA GLU A 421 7.78 -13.78 -5.77
C GLU A 421 8.16 -15.03 -4.95
N SER A 422 7.16 -15.82 -4.59
CA SER A 422 7.36 -17.14 -3.97
C SER A 422 7.37 -18.22 -5.04
N PHE A 423 8.19 -19.26 -4.86
CA PHE A 423 8.25 -20.37 -5.81
C PHE A 423 8.39 -21.72 -5.09
N THR A 424 8.06 -22.80 -5.78
CA THR A 424 8.16 -24.17 -5.26
C THR A 424 9.28 -24.91 -5.98
N ILE A 425 10.14 -25.59 -5.21
CA ILE A 425 11.12 -26.53 -5.73
C ILE A 425 10.52 -27.93 -5.63
N SER A 426 10.24 -28.56 -6.77
CA SER A 426 9.78 -29.96 -6.88
C SER A 426 10.73 -30.85 -7.69
N ASP A 427 11.86 -30.29 -8.15
CA ASP A 427 12.88 -31.03 -8.91
C ASP A 427 13.61 -32.01 -7.97
N SER A 428 13.38 -33.31 -8.18
CA SER A 428 13.95 -34.37 -7.35
C SER A 428 15.48 -34.35 -7.33
N SER A 429 16.16 -33.85 -8.36
CA SER A 429 17.61 -33.73 -8.37
C SER A 429 18.12 -32.65 -7.41
N LYS A 430 17.33 -31.59 -7.20
CA LYS A 430 17.63 -30.51 -6.25
C LYS A 430 17.19 -30.84 -4.83
N LEU A 431 16.28 -31.79 -4.64
CA LEU A 431 15.80 -32.19 -3.32
C LEU A 431 16.48 -33.45 -2.79
N ALA A 432 17.24 -34.18 -3.63
CA ALA A 432 17.86 -35.45 -3.27
C ALA A 432 18.79 -35.35 -2.04
N HIS A 433 19.49 -34.23 -1.84
CA HIS A 433 20.36 -34.03 -0.69
C HIS A 433 19.63 -33.65 0.60
N LEU A 434 18.31 -33.43 0.53
CA LEU A 434 17.43 -33.21 1.68
C LEU A 434 16.78 -34.51 2.20
N SER A 435 17.08 -35.67 1.61
CA SER A 435 16.59 -36.95 2.15
C SER A 435 17.20 -37.23 3.51
N GLY A 436 16.37 -37.59 4.49
CA GLY A 436 16.79 -37.89 5.86
C GLY A 436 16.97 -36.66 6.77
N ILE A 437 16.56 -35.45 6.34
CA ILE A 437 16.47 -34.31 7.26
C ILE A 437 15.38 -34.55 8.31
N GLY A 438 15.54 -33.97 9.49
CA GLY A 438 14.60 -34.19 10.57
C GLY A 438 15.05 -33.53 11.86
N LYS A 439 14.68 -34.12 12.99
CA LYS A 439 15.02 -33.57 14.30
C LYS A 439 16.53 -33.43 14.46
N GLY A 440 16.97 -32.23 14.86
CA GLY A 440 18.39 -31.90 15.01
C GLY A 440 19.09 -31.45 13.73
N THR A 441 18.41 -31.38 12.59
CA THR A 441 18.94 -30.73 11.39
C THR A 441 19.15 -29.24 11.65
N THR A 442 20.41 -28.79 11.52
CA THR A 442 20.80 -27.38 11.73
C THR A 442 21.03 -26.62 10.43
N LYS A 443 20.98 -27.29 9.28
CA LYS A 443 21.24 -26.68 7.97
C LYS A 443 20.41 -27.33 6.86
N VAL A 444 19.81 -26.49 6.01
CA VAL A 444 19.09 -26.84 4.78
C VAL A 444 19.69 -26.00 3.66
N ASP A 445 20.59 -26.58 2.87
CA ASP A 445 21.32 -25.85 1.84
C ASP A 445 20.62 -25.93 0.48
N LEU A 446 19.92 -24.87 0.11
CA LEU A 446 19.25 -24.74 -1.20
C LEU A 446 19.95 -23.74 -2.13
N GLY A 447 21.09 -23.15 -1.70
CA GLY A 447 21.83 -22.19 -2.50
C GLY A 447 21.07 -20.89 -2.86
N LEU A 448 20.11 -20.47 -2.02
CA LEU A 448 19.25 -19.31 -2.30
C LEU A 448 20.01 -17.98 -2.30
N GLY A 449 20.99 -17.83 -1.40
CA GLY A 449 21.77 -16.59 -1.24
C GLY A 449 21.04 -15.46 -0.49
N TYR A 450 19.90 -15.75 0.13
CA TYR A 450 19.12 -14.81 0.95
C TYR A 450 18.33 -15.57 2.04
N PRO A 451 17.95 -14.91 3.16
CA PRO A 451 17.09 -15.51 4.16
C PRO A 451 15.69 -15.83 3.59
N ALA A 452 15.13 -16.96 4.00
CA ALA A 452 13.84 -17.41 3.53
C ALA A 452 13.09 -18.22 4.59
N MET A 453 11.77 -18.16 4.51
CA MET A 453 10.89 -19.14 5.12
C MET A 453 10.60 -20.26 4.13
N LEU A 454 10.90 -21.47 4.54
CA LEU A 454 10.65 -22.69 3.79
C LEU A 454 9.40 -23.39 4.34
N ILE A 455 8.60 -23.98 3.45
CA ILE A 455 7.60 -24.97 3.83
C ILE A 455 8.04 -26.29 3.21
N ILE A 456 8.43 -27.22 4.05
CA ILE A 456 8.98 -28.52 3.64
C ILE A 456 7.85 -29.53 3.58
N TYR A 457 7.67 -30.22 2.45
CA TYR A 457 6.62 -31.21 2.27
C TYR A 457 7.18 -32.62 2.04
N ASN A 458 6.50 -33.60 2.62
CA ASN A 458 6.50 -34.98 2.14
C ASN A 458 5.08 -35.34 1.72
N THR A 459 4.83 -35.28 0.42
CA THR A 459 3.49 -35.55 -0.11
C THR A 459 3.10 -37.04 -0.10
N ASN A 460 4.07 -37.93 0.16
CA ASN A 460 3.86 -39.38 0.27
C ASN A 460 3.32 -39.79 1.65
N HIS A 461 3.42 -38.90 2.65
CA HIS A 461 3.00 -39.21 4.01
C HIS A 461 1.84 -38.31 4.46
N ARG A 462 0.91 -38.89 5.22
CA ARG A 462 -0.28 -38.21 5.76
C ARG A 462 -0.27 -38.25 7.28
N VAL A 463 -0.31 -37.06 7.88
CA VAL A 463 -0.38 -36.79 9.32
C VAL A 463 -1.72 -36.13 9.68
N TYR A 464 -2.04 -36.03 10.97
CA TYR A 464 -3.28 -35.44 11.48
C TYR A 464 -4.55 -36.06 10.88
N ARG A 465 -4.57 -37.39 10.78
CA ARG A 465 -5.77 -38.15 10.40
C ARG A 465 -6.76 -38.12 11.55
N ARG A 466 -7.82 -37.31 11.43
CA ARG A 466 -8.77 -37.06 12.51
C ARG A 466 -9.65 -38.29 12.81
N ALA A 467 -9.70 -38.72 14.07
CA ALA A 467 -10.57 -39.81 14.52
C ALA A 467 -12.04 -39.37 14.46
N GLY A 468 -12.94 -40.27 14.03
CA GLY A 468 -14.38 -39.97 13.90
C GLY A 468 -14.77 -39.15 12.64
N SER A 469 -13.84 -38.92 11.72
CA SER A 469 -14.14 -38.36 10.39
C SER A 469 -14.69 -39.44 9.43
N TYR A 470 -15.60 -39.08 8.52
CA TYR A 470 -16.35 -40.00 7.64
C TYR A 470 -15.51 -40.83 6.65
N SER A 471 -14.20 -40.62 6.56
CA SER A 471 -13.31 -41.31 5.62
C SER A 471 -12.28 -42.15 6.38
N GLU A 472 -12.49 -43.47 6.38
CA GLU A 472 -11.49 -44.47 6.77
C GLU A 472 -10.39 -44.68 5.71
N SER A 473 -10.32 -43.82 4.69
CA SER A 473 -9.34 -43.96 3.60
C SER A 473 -7.92 -43.61 4.05
N GLN A 474 -6.92 -44.32 3.50
CA GLN A 474 -5.50 -44.01 3.67
C GLN A 474 -5.09 -42.62 3.13
N GLN A 475 -5.97 -41.92 2.40
CA GLN A 475 -5.76 -40.56 1.92
C GLN A 475 -6.26 -39.48 2.90
N ALA A 476 -6.92 -39.87 4.00
CA ALA A 476 -7.35 -38.93 5.04
C ALA A 476 -6.15 -38.25 5.73
N GLY A 477 -6.31 -37.01 6.16
CA GLY A 477 -5.27 -36.22 6.84
C GLY A 477 -4.61 -35.15 5.97
N GLN A 478 -3.57 -34.51 6.49
CA GLN A 478 -2.78 -33.49 5.79
C GLN A 478 -1.45 -34.08 5.31
N TYR A 479 -0.89 -33.52 4.24
CA TYR A 479 0.52 -33.77 3.90
C TYR A 479 1.41 -33.45 5.09
N GLN A 480 2.42 -34.29 5.35
CA GLN A 480 3.47 -33.98 6.31
C GLN A 480 4.17 -32.70 5.83
N GLN A 481 4.05 -31.65 6.64
CA GLN A 481 4.56 -30.34 6.31
C GLN A 481 4.90 -29.54 7.57
N GLU A 482 5.90 -28.68 7.47
CA GLU A 482 6.24 -27.73 8.52
C GLU A 482 7.00 -26.51 8.00
N VAL A 483 6.96 -25.44 8.80
CA VAL A 483 7.66 -24.18 8.53
C VAL A 483 9.08 -24.23 9.10
N ILE A 484 10.07 -23.87 8.29
CA ILE A 484 11.49 -23.78 8.66
C ILE A 484 12.03 -22.43 8.19
N LEU A 485 12.63 -21.64 9.07
CA LEU A 485 13.38 -20.44 8.69
C LEU A 485 14.84 -20.78 8.44
N ILE A 486 15.40 -20.20 7.39
CA ILE A 486 16.83 -20.27 7.10
C ILE A 486 17.44 -18.88 6.89
N ASP A 487 18.71 -18.74 7.27
CA ASP A 487 19.53 -17.59 6.87
C ASP A 487 20.00 -17.71 5.41
N LYS A 488 20.77 -16.71 4.95
CA LYS A 488 21.33 -16.66 3.59
C LYS A 488 22.26 -17.82 3.23
N ASP A 489 22.82 -18.50 4.24
CA ASP A 489 23.78 -19.60 4.10
C ASP A 489 23.10 -20.98 4.33
N GLY A 490 21.78 -20.99 4.52
CA GLY A 490 20.95 -22.18 4.72
C GLY A 490 20.93 -22.70 6.17
N ASN A 491 21.49 -21.97 7.14
CA ASN A 491 21.44 -22.40 8.54
C ASN A 491 20.01 -22.25 9.07
N VAL A 492 19.51 -23.27 9.77
CA VAL A 492 18.15 -23.31 10.33
C VAL A 492 18.07 -22.45 11.58
N ASP A 493 17.06 -21.58 11.65
CA ASP A 493 16.78 -20.77 12.83
C ASP A 493 16.28 -21.67 13.99
N GLU A 494 16.90 -21.51 15.16
CA GLU A 494 16.60 -22.30 16.37
C GLU A 494 15.15 -22.16 16.85
N SER A 495 14.45 -21.09 16.47
CA SER A 495 13.02 -20.91 16.77
C SER A 495 12.11 -21.79 15.91
N THR A 496 12.61 -22.38 14.82
CA THR A 496 11.84 -23.24 13.93
C THR A 496 12.46 -24.64 13.75
N PRO A 497 12.72 -25.39 14.84
CA PRO A 497 13.32 -26.71 14.73
C PRO A 497 12.37 -27.68 14.03
N PHE A 498 12.93 -28.71 13.39
CA PHE A 498 12.15 -29.77 12.76
C PHE A 498 11.32 -30.55 13.79
N LEU A 499 10.02 -30.67 13.54
CA LEU A 499 9.10 -31.50 14.34
C LEU A 499 9.09 -32.94 13.85
N PHE A 500 9.22 -33.14 12.54
CA PHE A 500 9.16 -34.45 11.92
C PHE A 500 10.50 -34.86 11.31
N ASP A 501 10.67 -36.17 11.16
CA ASP A 501 11.73 -36.75 10.34
C ASP A 501 11.17 -36.98 8.94
N TYR A 502 11.96 -36.63 7.92
CA TYR A 502 11.60 -36.72 6.51
C TYR A 502 12.47 -37.78 5.85
N ASP A 503 11.88 -38.94 5.54
CA ASP A 503 12.50 -39.96 4.70
C ASP A 503 12.77 -39.41 3.29
N VAL A 504 11.83 -38.63 2.77
CA VAL A 504 11.93 -37.89 1.52
C VAL A 504 11.29 -36.50 1.65
N VAL A 505 11.89 -35.53 0.98
CA VAL A 505 11.28 -34.23 0.72
C VAL A 505 10.79 -34.22 -0.72
N THR A 506 9.50 -34.02 -0.93
CA THR A 506 8.89 -33.99 -2.27
C THR A 506 8.85 -32.59 -2.85
N ASP A 507 8.64 -31.59 -1.98
CA ASP A 507 8.48 -30.20 -2.38
C ASP A 507 9.00 -29.27 -1.28
N VAL A 508 9.50 -28.10 -1.70
CA VAL A 508 9.83 -27.00 -0.81
C VAL A 508 9.24 -25.71 -1.37
N ASP A 509 8.30 -25.09 -0.66
CA ASP A 509 7.94 -23.70 -0.96
C ASP A 509 9.00 -22.77 -0.39
N VAL A 510 9.53 -21.90 -1.23
CA VAL A 510 10.50 -20.86 -0.86
C VAL A 510 9.78 -19.52 -0.84
N ILE A 511 9.71 -18.92 0.35
CA ILE A 511 9.10 -17.62 0.60
C ILE A 511 10.18 -16.70 1.15
N ARG A 512 10.65 -15.76 0.33
CA ARG A 512 11.66 -14.79 0.77
C ARG A 512 11.08 -13.93 1.89
N THR A 513 11.84 -13.77 2.97
CA THR A 513 11.41 -12.92 4.09
C THR A 513 11.57 -11.45 3.69
N ASP A 514 10.51 -10.67 3.89
CA ASP A 514 10.56 -9.21 3.72
C ASP A 514 11.59 -8.57 4.64
N ILE A 515 12.10 -7.39 4.28
CA ILE A 515 13.04 -6.62 5.12
C ILE A 515 12.34 -5.42 5.73
N GLU A 516 11.52 -4.72 4.94
CA GLU A 516 10.77 -3.57 5.39
C GLU A 516 9.51 -3.98 6.15
N HIS A 517 9.27 -3.36 7.30
CA HIS A 517 8.10 -3.63 8.12
C HIS A 517 6.87 -2.89 7.59
N LEU A 518 5.77 -3.62 7.32
CA LEU A 518 4.51 -3.05 6.87
C LEU A 518 3.55 -2.87 8.05
N THR A 519 2.94 -1.68 8.15
CA THR A 519 1.95 -1.37 9.18
C THR A 519 0.59 -1.04 8.58
N ILE A 520 -0.45 -1.68 9.10
CA ILE A 520 -1.86 -1.33 8.87
C ILE A 520 -2.41 -0.77 10.18
N LYS A 521 -2.92 0.47 10.16
CA LYS A 521 -3.44 1.15 11.35
C LYS A 521 -4.95 1.36 11.27
N GLY A 522 -5.64 1.03 12.35
CA GLY A 522 -7.04 1.39 12.57
C GLY A 522 -8.03 0.74 11.59
N GLY A 523 -9.20 1.39 11.50
CA GLY A 523 -10.33 0.94 10.69
C GLY A 523 -11.36 0.17 11.51
N GLU A 524 -12.63 0.53 11.35
CA GLU A 524 -13.77 -0.18 11.93
C GLU A 524 -14.54 -0.91 10.83
N PHE A 525 -14.40 -2.24 10.79
CA PHE A 525 -15.04 -3.12 9.83
C PHE A 525 -16.28 -3.74 10.45
N THR A 526 -17.38 -3.71 9.72
CA THR A 526 -18.59 -4.47 10.06
C THR A 526 -18.92 -5.40 8.91
N THR A 527 -18.86 -6.71 9.16
CA THR A 527 -19.36 -7.69 8.20
C THR A 527 -20.86 -7.88 8.40
N GLN A 528 -21.64 -7.58 7.36
CA GLN A 528 -23.06 -7.90 7.30
C GLN A 528 -23.21 -9.30 6.68
N GLY A 529 -23.51 -10.29 7.51
CA GLY A 529 -23.55 -11.70 7.11
C GLY A 529 -24.60 -12.01 6.04
N CYS A 530 -24.32 -13.03 5.23
CA CYS A 530 -25.26 -13.51 4.22
C CYS A 530 -26.39 -14.37 4.81
N ARG A 531 -27.51 -14.46 4.10
CA ARG A 531 -28.66 -15.29 4.45
C ARG A 531 -28.62 -16.57 3.62
N ILE A 532 -28.46 -17.74 4.24
CA ILE A 532 -28.52 -19.02 3.52
C ILE A 532 -29.69 -19.85 4.05
N ASP A 533 -30.55 -20.28 3.12
CA ASP A 533 -31.61 -21.24 3.38
C ASP A 533 -30.98 -22.61 3.66
N ALA A 534 -30.90 -22.98 4.94
CA ALA A 534 -30.23 -24.21 5.41
C ALA A 534 -30.87 -25.54 4.93
N TYR A 535 -31.90 -25.49 4.09
CA TYR A 535 -32.73 -26.65 3.73
C TYR A 535 -32.45 -27.29 2.39
N ASP A 536 -31.51 -26.78 1.59
CA ASP A 536 -31.06 -27.53 0.41
C ASP A 536 -30.15 -28.69 0.88
N ASN A 537 -30.80 -29.82 1.19
CA ASN A 537 -30.26 -31.05 1.75
C ASN A 537 -29.30 -31.80 0.81
N ASP A 538 -28.73 -31.13 -0.19
CA ASP A 538 -27.72 -31.70 -1.03
C ASP A 538 -26.41 -31.79 -0.23
N LYS A 539 -26.25 -32.89 0.49
CA LYS A 539 -25.05 -33.22 1.28
C LYS A 539 -23.78 -33.19 0.42
N ASP A 540 -23.93 -33.27 -0.90
CA ASP A 540 -22.84 -33.22 -1.88
C ASP A 540 -22.37 -31.79 -2.22
N LYS A 541 -23.10 -30.74 -1.76
CA LYS A 541 -22.74 -29.33 -1.95
C LYS A 541 -22.16 -28.66 -0.69
N LYS A 542 -21.84 -29.42 0.35
CA LYS A 542 -21.41 -28.86 1.65
C LYS A 542 -19.89 -28.75 1.76
N ALA A 543 -19.47 -27.68 2.44
CA ALA A 543 -18.20 -27.50 3.15
C ALA A 543 -17.13 -26.65 2.44
N GLY A 544 -17.20 -25.34 2.68
CA GLY A 544 -16.01 -24.52 2.66
C GLY A 544 -16.16 -23.24 3.45
N TYR A 545 -15.01 -22.59 3.67
CA TYR A 545 -14.91 -21.37 4.46
C TYR A 545 -14.88 -20.16 3.53
N TYR A 546 -15.69 -19.18 3.87
CA TYR A 546 -15.70 -17.86 3.29
C TYR A 546 -14.46 -17.14 3.76
N ALA A 547 -13.70 -16.59 2.83
CA ALA A 547 -12.47 -15.88 3.08
C ALA A 547 -12.70 -14.40 2.82
N ARG A 548 -13.66 -13.75 3.47
CA ARG A 548 -14.08 -12.36 3.16
C ARG A 548 -13.40 -11.33 4.06
N GLY A 549 -12.12 -11.55 4.38
CA GLY A 549 -11.38 -10.78 5.38
C GLY A 549 -10.11 -10.10 4.86
N LEU A 550 -9.23 -9.80 5.80
CA LEU A 550 -7.85 -9.38 5.64
C LEU A 550 -6.93 -10.60 5.79
N LEU A 551 -6.29 -11.00 4.69
CA LEU A 551 -5.23 -12.01 4.69
C LEU A 551 -3.86 -11.34 4.72
N VAL A 552 -3.06 -11.65 5.74
CA VAL A 552 -1.63 -11.34 5.80
C VAL A 552 -0.85 -12.53 5.22
N ASN A 553 -0.27 -12.34 4.03
CA ASN A 553 0.44 -13.37 3.27
C ASN A 553 1.90 -12.97 2.98
N ARG A 554 2.51 -12.23 3.92
CA ARG A 554 3.90 -11.77 3.87
C ARG A 554 4.50 -11.64 5.27
N SER A 555 5.81 -11.50 5.35
CA SER A 555 6.51 -11.39 6.65
C SER A 555 6.59 -9.95 7.15
N TYR A 556 6.88 -9.79 8.44
CA TYR A 556 7.07 -8.50 9.14
C TYR A 556 5.90 -7.53 8.93
N THR A 557 4.74 -7.92 9.42
CA THR A 557 3.50 -7.14 9.30
C THR A 557 2.87 -6.92 10.66
N THR A 558 2.56 -5.66 10.98
CA THR A 558 1.74 -5.30 12.15
C THR A 558 0.40 -4.71 11.70
N VAL A 559 -0.68 -5.27 12.22
CA VAL A 559 -2.03 -4.70 12.14
C VAL A 559 -2.36 -4.15 13.53
N ASP A 560 -2.47 -2.83 13.66
CA ASP A 560 -2.64 -2.14 14.94
C ASP A 560 -3.97 -1.38 15.01
N GLY A 561 -4.82 -1.69 15.98
CA GLY A 561 -6.04 -0.95 16.26
C GLY A 561 -7.22 -1.23 15.32
N LEU A 562 -7.14 -2.28 14.49
CA LEU A 562 -8.24 -2.67 13.61
C LEU A 562 -9.37 -3.31 14.41
N LYS A 563 -10.61 -2.87 14.16
CA LYS A 563 -11.79 -3.38 14.84
C LYS A 563 -12.70 -4.09 13.85
N HIS A 564 -13.07 -5.32 14.14
CA HIS A 564 -14.03 -6.07 13.34
C HIS A 564 -15.26 -6.45 14.18
N TYR A 565 -16.43 -6.19 13.61
CA TYR A 565 -17.75 -6.48 14.15
C TYR A 565 -18.57 -7.27 13.14
N THR A 566 -19.60 -7.98 13.61
CA THR A 566 -20.57 -8.63 12.73
C THR A 566 -21.98 -8.16 13.04
N THR A 567 -22.80 -8.07 11.98
CA THR A 567 -24.24 -7.75 12.06
C THR A 567 -25.02 -8.68 11.13
N GLY A 568 -26.31 -8.88 11.40
CA GLY A 568 -27.15 -9.80 10.62
C GLY A 568 -27.02 -11.28 10.99
N ASP A 569 -25.97 -11.67 11.74
CA ASP A 569 -25.82 -13.00 12.36
C ASP A 569 -26.88 -13.25 13.48
N PHE A 570 -27.61 -12.20 13.89
CA PHE A 570 -28.51 -12.17 15.05
C PHE A 570 -29.99 -12.00 14.62
N THR A 571 -30.70 -13.13 14.52
CA THR A 571 -32.14 -13.34 14.81
C THR A 571 -33.18 -12.27 14.47
N THR A 572 -34.14 -12.65 13.61
CA THR A 572 -35.56 -12.32 13.81
C THR A 572 -36.30 -13.56 14.34
N THR A 573 -37.46 -13.38 14.96
CA THR A 573 -38.34 -14.45 15.48
C THR A 573 -38.79 -15.41 14.38
N GLU A 574 -38.95 -14.94 13.14
CA GLU A 574 -39.23 -15.77 11.95
C GLU A 574 -38.14 -16.83 11.69
N HIS A 575 -36.88 -16.55 12.03
CA HIS A 575 -35.75 -17.44 11.70
C HIS A 575 -35.59 -18.62 12.67
N LYS A 576 -36.15 -18.54 13.89
CA LYS A 576 -36.20 -19.70 14.81
C LYS A 576 -37.01 -20.85 14.22
N GLU A 577 -38.04 -20.54 13.43
CA GLU A 577 -38.93 -21.52 12.82
C GLU A 577 -38.36 -22.09 11.50
N GLN A 578 -37.59 -21.30 10.75
CA GLN A 578 -37.07 -21.66 9.43
C GLN A 578 -35.71 -22.38 9.42
N LYS A 579 -35.02 -22.50 10.57
CA LYS A 579 -33.73 -23.21 10.73
C LYS A 579 -32.60 -22.69 9.81
N LEU A 580 -32.58 -21.41 9.46
CA LEU A 580 -31.54 -20.82 8.59
C LEU A 580 -30.14 -20.85 9.25
N GLU A 581 -29.08 -21.07 8.46
CA GLU A 581 -27.69 -21.19 8.91
C GLU A 581 -26.82 -20.16 8.14
N GLY A 582 -25.85 -19.53 8.81
CA GLY A 582 -24.86 -18.67 8.16
C GLY A 582 -23.66 -19.48 7.65
N PRO A 583 -22.85 -18.94 6.72
CA PRO A 583 -21.68 -19.63 6.20
C PRO A 583 -20.54 -19.71 7.22
N HIS A 584 -19.59 -20.63 6.98
CA HIS A 584 -18.37 -20.72 7.76
C HIS A 584 -17.40 -19.64 7.29
N TYR A 585 -16.78 -18.89 8.20
CA TYR A 585 -15.72 -17.92 7.86
C TYR A 585 -14.38 -18.40 8.38
N ASN A 586 -13.32 -18.30 7.57
CA ASN A 586 -11.95 -18.67 7.98
C ASN A 586 -11.35 -17.65 8.98
N GLY A 587 -11.96 -16.48 9.09
CA GLY A 587 -11.57 -15.37 9.93
C GLY A 587 -11.56 -14.06 9.14
N PHE A 588 -11.97 -12.95 9.76
CA PHE A 588 -11.67 -11.64 9.19
C PHE A 588 -10.17 -11.34 9.27
N PHE A 589 -9.53 -11.73 10.38
CA PHE A 589 -8.09 -11.67 10.56
C PHE A 589 -7.48 -13.00 10.19
N TYR A 590 -6.79 -13.08 9.07
CA TYR A 590 -6.17 -14.33 8.63
C TYR A 590 -4.70 -14.13 8.32
N ALA A 591 -3.84 -15.05 8.77
CA ALA A 591 -2.43 -15.04 8.43
C ALA A 591 -2.03 -16.38 7.80
N GLN A 592 -1.27 -16.34 6.73
CA GLN A 592 -0.82 -17.56 6.07
C GLN A 592 0.56 -17.38 5.47
N ARG A 593 1.38 -18.45 5.49
CA ARG A 593 2.68 -18.48 4.79
C ARG A 593 3.53 -17.24 5.12
N ALA A 594 3.59 -16.88 6.39
CA ALA A 594 4.20 -15.64 6.87
C ALA A 594 5.10 -15.88 8.08
N ASN A 595 6.05 -14.96 8.29
CA ASN A 595 6.86 -14.89 9.50
C ASN A 595 6.69 -13.53 10.18
N GLU A 596 6.53 -13.52 11.50
CA GLU A 596 6.45 -12.30 12.31
C GLU A 596 5.25 -11.42 11.94
N VAL A 597 4.08 -11.88 12.36
CA VAL A 597 2.79 -11.19 12.19
C VAL A 597 2.24 -10.80 13.54
N ILE A 598 1.95 -9.52 13.71
CA ILE A 598 1.42 -8.96 14.97
C ILE A 598 0.04 -8.37 14.71
N PHE A 599 -0.96 -8.88 15.41
CA PHE A 599 -2.26 -8.23 15.57
C PHE A 599 -2.25 -7.55 16.93
N LYS A 600 -2.25 -6.21 16.94
CA LYS A 600 -2.08 -5.39 18.14
C LYS A 600 -3.30 -4.52 18.37
N ASN A 601 -3.78 -4.43 19.60
CA ASN A 601 -4.93 -3.59 19.98
C ASN A 601 -6.18 -3.83 19.11
N CYS A 602 -6.35 -5.04 18.58
CA CYS A 602 -7.44 -5.35 17.65
C CYS A 602 -8.71 -5.76 18.39
N VAL A 603 -9.86 -5.49 17.79
CA VAL A 603 -11.15 -6.00 18.26
C VAL A 603 -11.64 -7.08 17.30
N LEU A 604 -11.95 -8.26 17.85
CA LEU A 604 -12.47 -9.42 17.14
C LEU A 604 -13.89 -9.73 17.62
N THR A 605 -14.70 -10.40 16.79
CA THR A 605 -16.09 -10.74 17.10
C THR A 605 -16.39 -12.20 16.78
N GLY A 606 -16.71 -13.00 17.81
CA GLY A 606 -17.16 -14.39 17.60
C GLY A 606 -18.50 -14.44 16.88
N ARG A 607 -18.65 -15.36 15.91
CA ARG A 607 -19.85 -15.46 15.07
C ARG A 607 -20.89 -16.44 15.62
N ARG A 608 -22.18 -16.18 15.36
CA ARG A 608 -23.27 -17.02 15.82
C ARG A 608 -23.26 -18.41 15.17
N TYR A 609 -23.54 -19.45 15.96
CA TYR A 609 -23.61 -20.85 15.52
C TYR A 609 -25.01 -21.42 15.76
N TYR A 610 -25.63 -22.03 14.74
CA TYR A 610 -26.95 -22.68 14.87
C TYR A 610 -26.93 -24.20 14.72
N LYS A 611 -25.87 -24.83 14.17
CA LYS A 611 -25.74 -26.30 14.00
C LYS A 611 -24.44 -26.80 13.33
N VAL A 612 -23.65 -25.94 12.66
CA VAL A 612 -22.45 -26.37 11.90
C VAL A 612 -21.18 -25.66 12.37
N SER A 613 -20.18 -26.46 12.77
CA SER A 613 -19.05 -26.01 13.59
C SER A 613 -17.92 -25.43 12.75
N GLY A 614 -17.11 -24.55 13.35
CA GLY A 614 -15.93 -23.96 12.71
C GLY A 614 -16.26 -22.72 11.90
N THR A 615 -16.63 -21.63 12.56
CA THR A 615 -16.67 -20.29 11.97
C THR A 615 -15.87 -19.36 12.86
N TYR A 616 -14.94 -18.61 12.30
CA TYR A 616 -13.91 -17.89 13.04
C TYR A 616 -13.91 -16.40 12.70
N ASP A 617 -13.22 -15.64 13.53
CA ASP A 617 -12.80 -14.28 13.23
C ASP A 617 -11.28 -14.12 13.11
N PHE A 618 -10.53 -15.07 13.65
CA PHE A 618 -9.08 -15.20 13.57
C PHE A 618 -8.68 -16.57 13.03
N GLY A 619 -7.74 -16.62 12.09
CA GLY A 619 -7.15 -17.87 11.66
C GLY A 619 -5.69 -17.72 11.25
N ALA A 620 -4.95 -18.81 11.38
CA ALA A 620 -3.56 -18.85 10.94
C ALA A 620 -3.20 -20.22 10.36
N LYS A 621 -2.40 -20.23 9.28
CA LYS A 621 -1.90 -21.46 8.69
C LYS A 621 -0.46 -21.32 8.19
N LEU A 622 0.44 -22.21 8.61
CA LEU A 622 1.84 -22.20 8.18
C LEU A 622 2.51 -20.84 8.46
N VAL A 623 2.36 -20.37 9.70
CA VAL A 623 2.91 -19.09 10.16
C VAL A 623 3.92 -19.34 11.26
N ASN A 624 5.05 -18.64 11.21
CA ASN A 624 5.99 -18.56 12.32
C ASN A 624 5.86 -17.20 13.02
N LYS A 625 5.95 -17.17 14.36
CA LYS A 625 5.91 -15.95 15.18
C LYS A 625 4.65 -15.12 14.90
N ILE A 626 3.51 -15.61 15.38
CA ILE A 626 2.25 -14.86 15.32
C ILE A 626 1.84 -14.42 16.72
N ARG A 627 1.58 -13.12 16.87
CA ARG A 627 1.24 -12.50 18.15
C ARG A 627 -0.10 -11.79 18.11
N LEU A 628 -0.95 -12.05 19.09
CA LEU A 628 -2.11 -11.21 19.43
C LEU A 628 -1.78 -10.47 20.73
N GLU A 629 -1.67 -9.15 20.67
CA GLU A 629 -1.22 -8.29 21.77
C GLU A 629 -2.27 -7.22 22.07
N GLY A 630 -2.79 -7.16 23.29
CA GLY A 630 -3.81 -6.17 23.66
C GLY A 630 -5.14 -6.35 22.90
N CYS A 631 -5.42 -7.56 22.41
CA CYS A 631 -6.62 -7.81 21.61
C CYS A 631 -7.84 -8.13 22.48
N GLU A 632 -9.01 -7.69 22.04
CA GLU A 632 -10.27 -7.87 22.74
C GLU A 632 -11.32 -8.56 21.86
N GLN A 633 -12.05 -9.51 22.43
CA GLN A 633 -13.27 -10.01 21.81
C GLN A 633 -14.48 -9.19 22.24
N SER A 634 -15.16 -8.56 21.28
CA SER A 634 -16.28 -7.63 21.50
C SER A 634 -17.48 -8.25 22.22
N ASN A 635 -17.68 -9.56 22.04
CA ASN A 635 -18.78 -10.33 22.62
C ASN A 635 -18.30 -11.40 23.60
N PHE A 636 -17.18 -11.15 24.29
CA PHE A 636 -16.63 -12.07 25.30
C PHE A 636 -17.58 -12.25 26.50
N TRP A 637 -18.13 -11.15 27.00
CA TRP A 637 -18.97 -11.09 28.22
C TRP A 637 -20.48 -11.21 27.93
N MET A 638 -20.89 -12.01 26.95
CA MET A 638 -22.32 -12.22 26.71
C MET A 638 -22.96 -13.02 27.85
N GLU A 639 -24.15 -12.62 28.29
CA GLU A 639 -24.93 -13.28 29.34
C GLU A 639 -26.16 -13.99 28.75
N ASP A 640 -26.57 -15.12 29.36
CA ASP A 640 -27.86 -15.75 29.09
C ASP A 640 -29.00 -15.05 29.84
N GLU A 641 -30.22 -15.58 29.69
CA GLU A 641 -31.41 -15.05 30.35
C GLU A 641 -31.34 -15.17 31.88
N GLU A 642 -30.46 -16.04 32.39
CA GLU A 642 -30.20 -16.26 33.81
C GLU A 642 -29.02 -15.44 34.35
N GLY A 643 -28.37 -14.62 33.51
CA GLY A 643 -27.23 -13.78 33.90
C GLY A 643 -25.90 -14.55 34.02
N ASN A 644 -25.82 -15.78 33.51
CA ASN A 644 -24.55 -16.50 33.41
C ASN A 644 -23.79 -16.05 32.17
N ILE A 645 -22.47 -15.92 32.27
CA ILE A 645 -21.63 -15.64 31.11
C ILE A 645 -21.70 -16.84 30.14
N VAL A 646 -22.45 -16.67 29.05
CA VAL A 646 -22.56 -17.58 27.91
C VAL A 646 -21.70 -17.07 26.78
N ASN A 647 -20.39 -17.25 26.97
CA ASN A 647 -19.44 -17.01 25.90
C ASN A 647 -19.74 -17.92 24.69
N SER A 648 -18.97 -17.70 23.64
CA SER A 648 -18.95 -18.32 22.32
C SER A 648 -18.69 -19.84 22.26
N MET A 649 -19.10 -20.59 23.29
CA MET A 649 -19.12 -22.06 23.30
C MET A 649 -20.27 -22.66 24.13
N ALA A 650 -21.05 -21.87 24.86
CA ALA A 650 -22.13 -22.39 25.69
C ALA A 650 -23.35 -22.79 24.83
N ILE A 651 -23.82 -24.02 25.04
CA ILE A 651 -25.10 -24.54 24.54
C ILE A 651 -26.03 -24.57 25.75
N SER A 652 -27.07 -23.73 25.80
CA SER A 652 -28.13 -23.90 26.82
C SER A 652 -29.07 -25.03 26.37
N PRO A 653 -29.22 -26.12 27.16
CA PRO A 653 -30.21 -27.15 26.87
C PRO A 653 -31.65 -26.70 27.16
N ILE A 654 -31.84 -25.63 27.94
CA ILE A 654 -33.13 -25.26 28.55
C ILE A 654 -33.86 -24.17 27.75
N SER A 655 -33.14 -23.27 27.07
CA SER A 655 -33.72 -22.17 26.28
C SER A 655 -33.66 -22.38 24.76
N GLY A 656 -32.95 -23.41 24.28
CA GLY A 656 -32.74 -23.65 22.85
C GLY A 656 -31.94 -22.55 22.14
N THR A 657 -31.33 -21.60 22.86
CA THR A 657 -30.49 -20.54 22.31
C THR A 657 -29.03 -20.97 22.24
N ARG A 658 -28.47 -20.93 21.02
CA ARG A 658 -27.04 -21.06 20.74
C ARG A 658 -26.47 -19.67 20.43
N TYR A 659 -25.36 -19.31 21.08
CA TYR A 659 -24.86 -17.92 21.16
C TYR A 659 -23.81 -17.60 20.09
N CYS A 660 -22.53 -17.98 20.26
CA CYS A 660 -21.48 -17.82 19.24
C CYS A 660 -20.51 -19.02 19.22
N TRP A 661 -19.63 -19.10 18.22
CA TRP A 661 -18.45 -19.99 18.16
C TRP A 661 -17.18 -19.22 18.56
N GLY A 662 -16.14 -19.92 19.02
CA GLY A 662 -14.85 -19.34 19.42
C GLY A 662 -14.19 -18.49 18.33
N ILE A 663 -13.33 -17.56 18.73
CA ILE A 663 -12.78 -16.55 17.81
C ILE A 663 -11.80 -17.10 16.79
N GLY A 664 -11.11 -18.23 17.01
CA GLY A 664 -10.13 -18.66 16.02
C GLY A 664 -9.68 -20.11 16.07
N GLY A 665 -8.95 -20.47 15.01
CA GLY A 665 -8.41 -21.80 14.76
C GLY A 665 -7.14 -21.73 13.92
N THR A 666 -6.09 -22.44 14.35
CA THR A 666 -4.76 -22.35 13.72
C THR A 666 -4.18 -23.71 13.37
N ASN A 667 -3.39 -23.77 12.30
CA ASN A 667 -2.86 -25.01 11.74
C ASN A 667 -1.38 -24.86 11.35
N MET A 668 -0.55 -25.82 11.73
CA MET A 668 0.87 -25.94 11.35
C MET A 668 1.67 -24.66 11.62
N CYS A 669 1.43 -24.03 12.77
CA CYS A 669 2.10 -22.78 13.15
C CYS A 669 3.25 -23.04 14.12
N LYS A 670 4.23 -22.12 14.18
CA LYS A 670 5.31 -22.14 15.17
C LYS A 670 5.37 -20.82 15.93
N ASN A 671 5.63 -20.88 17.23
CA ASN A 671 5.81 -19.72 18.12
C ASN A 671 4.59 -18.77 18.13
N MET A 672 3.47 -19.25 18.65
CA MET A 672 2.24 -18.45 18.78
C MET A 672 2.15 -17.78 20.15
N GLU A 673 1.82 -16.49 20.20
CA GLU A 673 1.80 -15.72 21.46
C GLU A 673 0.51 -14.91 21.60
N TYR A 674 -0.22 -15.11 22.70
CA TYR A 674 -1.31 -14.23 23.12
C TYR A 674 -0.82 -13.46 24.35
N ILE A 675 -0.83 -12.12 24.28
CA ILE A 675 -0.27 -11.24 25.29
C ILE A 675 -1.32 -10.19 25.66
N ASP A 676 -1.57 -10.00 26.96
CA ASP A 676 -2.44 -8.95 27.52
C ASP A 676 -3.81 -8.85 26.81
N SER A 677 -4.37 -10.01 26.44
CA SER A 677 -5.55 -10.10 25.57
C SER A 677 -6.73 -10.78 26.26
N THR A 678 -7.96 -10.38 25.92
CA THR A 678 -9.21 -11.00 26.40
C THR A 678 -9.93 -11.69 25.23
N LEU A 679 -9.79 -13.00 25.11
CA LEU A 679 -10.20 -13.77 23.94
C LEU A 679 -10.85 -15.10 24.35
N SER A 680 -11.91 -15.54 23.67
CA SER A 680 -12.62 -16.76 24.08
C SER A 680 -11.79 -18.04 23.93
N ARG A 681 -10.83 -18.07 22.99
CA ARG A 681 -10.21 -19.32 22.58
C ARG A 681 -8.76 -19.20 22.10
N PHE A 682 -7.95 -20.18 22.47
CA PHE A 682 -6.66 -20.52 21.86
C PHE A 682 -6.79 -21.95 21.27
N ASP A 683 -6.85 -22.06 19.94
CA ASP A 683 -7.19 -23.33 19.26
C ASP A 683 -6.12 -23.71 18.24
N ALA A 684 -5.16 -24.50 18.69
CA ALA A 684 -4.20 -25.17 17.83
C ALA A 684 -4.82 -26.47 17.32
N HIS A 685 -5.42 -26.41 16.13
CA HIS A 685 -6.09 -27.57 15.52
C HIS A 685 -5.09 -28.67 15.17
N GLN A 686 -3.95 -28.28 14.59
CA GLN A 686 -2.95 -29.20 14.07
C GLN A 686 -1.56 -28.58 14.20
N GLY A 687 -0.60 -29.33 14.73
CA GLY A 687 0.83 -29.04 14.57
C GLY A 687 1.33 -27.67 15.04
N LEU A 688 0.86 -27.19 16.19
CA LEU A 688 1.51 -26.05 16.85
C LEU A 688 2.86 -26.49 17.43
N MET A 689 3.93 -25.72 17.17
CA MET A 689 5.21 -25.86 17.88
C MET A 689 5.49 -24.60 18.68
N ASN A 690 5.57 -24.72 20.00
CA ASN A 690 5.73 -23.62 20.95
C ASN A 690 4.54 -22.65 20.99
N GLY A 691 4.13 -22.27 22.20
CA GLY A 691 3.07 -21.29 22.42
C GLY A 691 3.24 -20.52 23.73
N LYS A 692 2.73 -19.30 23.78
CA LYS A 692 2.67 -18.49 25.01
C LYS A 692 1.32 -17.82 25.17
N ILE A 693 0.82 -17.80 26.39
CA ILE A 693 -0.35 -17.03 26.81
C ILE A 693 0.07 -16.29 28.08
N ILE A 694 0.16 -14.97 28.03
CA ILE A 694 0.72 -14.14 29.11
C ILE A 694 -0.23 -12.99 29.40
N GLY A 695 -0.64 -12.81 30.66
CA GLY A 695 -1.48 -11.67 31.04
C GLY A 695 -2.89 -11.71 30.43
N CYS A 696 -3.37 -12.89 30.01
CA CYS A 696 -4.62 -13.00 29.26
C CYS A 696 -5.83 -13.33 30.14
N THR A 697 -7.02 -13.08 29.60
CA THR A 697 -8.26 -13.70 30.04
C THR A 697 -8.79 -14.60 28.92
N ILE A 698 -8.95 -15.90 29.20
CA ILE A 698 -9.31 -16.90 28.19
C ILE A 698 -10.33 -17.91 28.72
N ASN A 699 -11.06 -18.57 27.83
CA ASN A 699 -12.09 -19.55 28.21
C ASN A 699 -11.79 -20.97 27.72
N PHE A 700 -11.27 -21.15 26.50
CA PHE A 700 -11.01 -22.49 25.98
C PHE A 700 -9.65 -22.60 25.34
N MET A 701 -8.95 -23.68 25.67
CA MET A 701 -7.68 -24.02 25.06
C MET A 701 -7.75 -25.42 24.47
N ALA A 702 -7.62 -25.52 23.15
CA ALA A 702 -7.51 -26.78 22.45
C ALA A 702 -6.13 -26.89 21.82
N LEU A 703 -5.40 -27.97 22.14
CA LEU A 703 -4.00 -28.12 21.76
C LEU A 703 -3.75 -29.43 21.02
N VAL A 704 -3.03 -29.31 19.90
CA VAL A 704 -2.43 -30.39 19.10
C VAL A 704 -1.07 -29.92 18.65
N GLY A 705 0.01 -30.54 19.12
CA GLY A 705 1.34 -30.04 18.79
C GLY A 705 2.49 -30.55 19.66
N GLY A 706 3.43 -29.65 19.97
CA GLY A 706 4.58 -29.93 20.81
C GLY A 706 5.42 -28.67 21.11
N GLY A 707 6.60 -28.91 21.67
CA GLY A 707 7.50 -27.85 22.11
C GLY A 707 7.11 -27.27 23.47
N GLU A 708 7.46 -26.01 23.68
CA GLU A 708 7.23 -25.31 24.94
C GLU A 708 5.91 -24.53 24.90
N MET A 709 4.96 -24.88 25.78
CA MET A 709 3.77 -24.06 26.05
C MET A 709 3.93 -23.35 27.39
N ILE A 710 3.86 -22.02 27.40
CA ILE A 710 3.89 -21.22 28.63
C ILE A 710 2.54 -20.53 28.79
N ILE A 711 1.93 -20.70 29.96
CA ILE A 711 0.71 -20.00 30.37
C ILE A 711 1.04 -19.30 31.67
N GLU A 712 1.16 -17.98 31.63
CA GLU A 712 1.65 -17.17 32.75
C GLU A 712 0.71 -16.00 33.06
N ASP A 713 0.51 -15.69 34.33
CA ASP A 713 -0.26 -14.53 34.81
C ASP A 713 -1.66 -14.40 34.13
N THR A 714 -2.28 -15.55 33.84
CA THR A 714 -3.47 -15.67 33.00
C THR A 714 -4.68 -16.14 33.81
N THR A 715 -5.84 -15.55 33.54
CA THR A 715 -7.14 -15.98 34.10
C THR A 715 -7.87 -16.83 33.07
N TRP A 716 -8.22 -18.04 33.47
CA TRP A 716 -9.06 -18.95 32.71
C TRP A 716 -10.48 -18.94 33.27
N ILE A 717 -11.49 -18.82 32.41
CA ILE A 717 -12.91 -18.73 32.80
C ILE A 717 -13.69 -19.85 32.12
N SER A 718 -14.24 -20.79 32.89
CA SER A 718 -15.15 -21.82 32.38
C SER A 718 -16.50 -21.23 31.97
N VAL A 719 -17.13 -21.74 30.92
CA VAL A 719 -18.47 -21.26 30.48
C VAL A 719 -19.51 -22.38 30.32
N GLY A 720 -19.35 -23.53 30.98
CA GLY A 720 -20.37 -24.57 30.95
C GLY A 720 -20.07 -25.81 31.79
N THR A 721 -21.05 -26.72 31.87
CA THR A 721 -21.00 -27.92 32.73
C THR A 721 -20.62 -29.21 32.00
N GLY A 722 -20.39 -29.16 30.68
CA GLY A 722 -19.91 -30.30 29.91
C GLY A 722 -18.43 -30.59 30.19
N GLN A 723 -18.03 -31.86 30.16
CA GLN A 723 -16.66 -32.30 30.54
C GLN A 723 -15.55 -31.54 29.79
N THR A 724 -15.71 -31.30 28.49
CA THR A 724 -14.74 -30.52 27.68
C THR A 724 -14.81 -29.00 27.94
N ASN A 725 -15.94 -28.50 28.42
CA ASN A 725 -16.18 -27.06 28.63
C ASN A 725 -15.83 -26.61 30.06
N ASN A 726 -15.67 -27.57 30.98
CA ASN A 726 -15.13 -27.37 32.32
C ASN A 726 -13.69 -27.91 32.43
N THR A 727 -12.93 -27.79 31.33
CA THR A 727 -11.52 -28.17 31.25
C THR A 727 -10.66 -26.97 30.83
N MET A 728 -9.58 -26.69 31.55
CA MET A 728 -8.65 -25.62 31.20
C MET A 728 -7.90 -25.89 29.89
N ILE A 729 -7.27 -27.07 29.78
CA ILE A 729 -6.50 -27.50 28.60
C ILE A 729 -7.10 -28.78 28.02
N TYR A 730 -7.69 -28.67 26.84
CA TYR A 730 -8.18 -29.80 26.07
C TYR A 730 -7.10 -30.29 25.10
N LEU A 731 -6.46 -31.40 25.44
CA LEU A 731 -5.64 -32.14 24.47
C LEU A 731 -6.61 -32.91 23.57
N ARG A 732 -6.64 -32.53 22.29
CA ARG A 732 -7.69 -32.97 21.37
C ARG A 732 -7.65 -34.47 21.11
N ASP A 733 -8.63 -35.21 21.60
CA ASP A 733 -8.70 -36.67 21.47
C ASP A 733 -8.94 -37.14 20.03
N ASP A 734 -9.65 -36.32 19.25
CA ASP A 734 -9.85 -36.51 17.82
C ASP A 734 -8.57 -36.37 16.99
N TYR A 735 -7.45 -35.99 17.61
CA TYR A 735 -6.09 -36.02 17.08
C TYR A 735 -5.11 -36.81 17.98
N GLY A 736 -5.61 -37.67 18.87
CA GLY A 736 -4.79 -38.55 19.71
C GLY A 736 -4.21 -37.88 20.96
N SER A 737 -4.76 -36.72 21.32
CA SER A 737 -4.37 -35.90 22.48
C SER A 737 -2.86 -35.58 22.56
N PRO A 738 -2.20 -35.10 21.49
CA PRO A 738 -0.74 -35.05 21.44
C PRO A 738 -0.17 -33.71 21.93
N TRP A 739 0.83 -33.79 22.80
CA TRP A 739 1.79 -32.71 23.03
C TRP A 739 3.19 -33.27 23.29
N ASN A 740 4.09 -33.14 22.31
CA ASN A 740 5.50 -33.56 22.46
C ASN A 740 6.36 -32.41 23.01
N GLY A 741 6.43 -32.27 24.33
CA GLY A 741 7.21 -31.20 24.97
C GLY A 741 6.70 -30.88 26.38
N THR A 742 6.91 -29.64 26.80
CA THR A 742 6.56 -29.19 28.16
C THR A 742 5.43 -28.17 28.11
N ILE A 743 4.46 -28.30 29.02
CA ILE A 743 3.43 -27.31 29.29
C ILE A 743 3.65 -26.77 30.70
N THR A 744 3.85 -25.46 30.80
CA THR A 744 4.07 -24.73 32.04
C THR A 744 2.88 -23.82 32.31
N ILE A 745 2.26 -23.97 33.48
CA ILE A 745 1.22 -23.08 34.02
C ILE A 745 1.81 -22.37 35.23
N LYS A 746 1.84 -21.04 35.21
CA LYS A 746 2.48 -20.24 36.25
C LYS A 746 1.63 -19.04 36.65
N ASN A 747 1.39 -18.87 37.95
CA ASN A 747 0.63 -17.72 38.50
C ASN A 747 -0.75 -17.52 37.83
N CYS A 748 -1.45 -18.61 37.55
CA CYS A 748 -2.73 -18.56 36.86
C CYS A 748 -3.90 -18.68 37.83
N THR A 749 -5.06 -18.18 37.41
CA THR A 749 -6.34 -18.41 38.09
C THR A 749 -7.28 -19.13 37.15
N ALA A 750 -7.99 -20.16 37.63
CA ALA A 750 -9.04 -20.85 36.90
C ALA A 750 -10.37 -20.67 37.64
N GLU A 751 -11.32 -19.97 37.02
CA GLU A 751 -12.67 -19.76 37.51
C GLU A 751 -13.60 -20.85 36.94
N ALA A 752 -13.89 -21.88 37.74
CA ALA A 752 -14.67 -23.05 37.35
C ALA A 752 -16.19 -22.82 37.52
N ALA A 753 -16.98 -23.17 36.50
CA ALA A 753 -18.42 -22.97 36.46
C ALA A 753 -19.25 -24.12 37.10
N GLY A 754 -18.61 -25.23 37.50
CA GLY A 754 -19.30 -26.42 37.99
C GLY A 754 -18.46 -27.38 38.85
N ASN A 755 -19.09 -28.50 39.23
CA ASN A 755 -18.60 -29.42 40.27
C ASN A 755 -17.50 -30.40 39.84
N ASP A 756 -17.16 -30.47 38.55
CA ASP A 756 -16.18 -31.43 37.99
C ASP A 756 -15.22 -30.71 37.05
N PHE A 757 -14.29 -29.92 37.61
CA PHE A 757 -13.29 -29.17 36.84
C PHE A 757 -12.10 -30.07 36.50
N ALA A 758 -11.52 -29.90 35.30
CA ALA A 758 -10.27 -30.54 34.92
C ALA A 758 -9.21 -29.53 34.48
N VAL A 759 -7.96 -29.70 34.91
CA VAL A 759 -6.85 -28.91 34.35
C VAL A 759 -6.53 -29.42 32.95
N PHE A 760 -6.40 -30.73 32.78
CA PHE A 760 -6.20 -31.38 31.49
C PHE A 760 -7.32 -32.38 31.19
N PHE A 761 -7.81 -32.36 29.96
CA PHE A 761 -8.58 -33.46 29.38
C PHE A 761 -7.71 -34.20 28.37
N HIS A 762 -7.67 -35.53 28.48
CA HIS A 762 -6.87 -36.39 27.62
C HIS A 762 -7.58 -37.74 27.41
N LYS A 763 -7.61 -38.23 26.17
CA LYS A 763 -8.16 -39.55 25.86
C LYS A 763 -7.37 -40.25 24.76
N TYR A 764 -6.91 -41.46 25.08
CA TYR A 764 -6.30 -42.36 24.09
C TYR A 764 -7.38 -43.04 23.24
N THR A 765 -7.08 -43.20 21.95
CA THR A 765 -7.90 -43.94 21.00
C THR A 765 -7.00 -44.86 20.19
N ASN A 766 -7.54 -45.97 19.69
CA ASN A 766 -6.81 -46.93 18.85
C ASN A 766 -6.86 -46.52 17.37
N TRP A 767 -6.50 -45.26 17.08
CA TRP A 767 -6.59 -44.68 15.74
C TRP A 767 -5.20 -44.31 15.21
N ASP A 768 -4.92 -44.61 13.94
CA ASP A 768 -3.69 -44.18 13.28
C ASP A 768 -3.81 -42.71 12.83
N PHE A 769 -3.22 -41.82 13.63
CA PHE A 769 -3.16 -40.39 13.34
C PHE A 769 -2.11 -40.02 12.28
N GLY A 770 -1.24 -40.96 11.89
CA GLY A 770 -0.09 -40.75 11.00
C GLY A 770 1.15 -40.20 11.73
N TYR A 771 1.14 -40.13 13.05
CA TYR A 771 2.28 -39.69 13.88
C TYR A 771 2.18 -40.25 15.30
N LYS A 772 3.30 -40.23 16.02
CA LYS A 772 3.36 -40.65 17.42
C LYS A 772 2.71 -39.61 18.32
N CYS A 773 1.77 -40.05 19.16
CA CYS A 773 1.13 -39.21 20.16
C CYS A 773 1.92 -39.23 21.47
N TYR A 774 1.93 -38.09 22.19
CA TYR A 774 2.68 -37.89 23.43
C TYR A 774 1.79 -37.19 24.44
N PHE A 775 1.91 -37.56 25.72
CA PHE A 775 1.42 -36.72 26.80
C PHE A 775 2.56 -35.75 27.22
N PRO A 776 2.27 -34.47 27.52
CA PRO A 776 3.29 -33.48 27.83
C PRO A 776 3.99 -33.75 29.17
N ASN A 777 5.21 -33.22 29.31
CA ASN A 777 5.74 -32.88 30.64
C ASN A 777 4.94 -31.69 31.18
N VAL A 778 4.48 -31.76 32.43
CA VAL A 778 3.61 -30.71 33.00
C VAL A 778 4.28 -30.07 34.22
N ILE A 779 4.38 -28.75 34.19
CA ILE A 779 4.85 -27.91 35.30
C ILE A 779 3.72 -26.97 35.69
N ILE A 780 3.30 -27.02 36.96
CA ILE A 780 2.29 -26.12 37.52
C ILE A 780 2.91 -25.43 38.73
N ASP A 781 3.02 -24.11 38.67
CA ASP A 781 3.53 -23.25 39.74
C ASP A 781 2.48 -22.19 40.06
N ASN A 782 1.89 -22.25 41.25
CA ASN A 782 0.90 -21.26 41.71
C ASN A 782 -0.33 -21.13 40.79
N LEU A 783 -1.05 -22.24 40.58
CA LEU A 783 -2.39 -22.25 39.95
C LEU A 783 -3.47 -22.17 41.04
N LYS A 784 -4.26 -21.10 41.02
CA LYS A 784 -5.44 -20.93 41.86
C LYS A 784 -6.68 -21.44 41.12
N ILE A 785 -7.54 -22.19 41.81
CA ILE A 785 -8.82 -22.66 41.26
C ILE A 785 -9.92 -22.13 42.16
N GLU A 786 -10.82 -21.34 41.58
CA GLU A 786 -11.95 -20.73 42.27
C GLU A 786 -13.26 -21.19 41.63
N SER A 787 -14.33 -21.22 42.42
CA SER A 787 -15.67 -21.43 41.85
C SER A 787 -16.26 -20.09 41.44
N GLN A 788 -16.89 -20.04 40.27
CA GLN A 788 -17.73 -18.91 39.87
C GLN A 788 -19.00 -18.79 40.73
N LYS A 789 -19.35 -19.83 41.51
CA LYS A 789 -20.49 -19.83 42.42
C LYS A 789 -19.99 -19.68 43.86
N ASN A 790 -20.69 -18.85 44.64
CA ASN A 790 -20.36 -18.60 46.05
C ASN A 790 -20.49 -19.84 46.95
N ASP A 791 -21.22 -20.88 46.51
CA ASP A 791 -21.39 -22.14 47.23
C ASP A 791 -20.81 -23.29 46.38
N ILE A 792 -19.68 -23.86 46.83
CA ILE A 792 -19.14 -25.12 46.28
C ILE A 792 -19.98 -26.26 46.88
N PRO A 793 -20.75 -27.02 46.08
CA PRO A 793 -21.55 -28.13 46.60
C PRO A 793 -20.65 -29.21 47.24
N ASP A 794 -21.14 -29.80 48.33
CA ASP A 794 -20.48 -30.94 48.98
C ASP A 794 -20.19 -32.05 47.95
N GLY A 795 -18.91 -32.38 47.74
CA GLY A 795 -18.47 -33.41 46.78
C GLY A 795 -17.96 -32.91 45.43
N ALA A 796 -17.81 -31.60 45.21
CA ALA A 796 -17.12 -31.07 44.02
C ALA A 796 -15.69 -31.63 43.88
N LYS A 797 -15.32 -32.04 42.66
CA LYS A 797 -14.04 -32.64 42.31
C LYS A 797 -13.25 -31.72 41.38
N VAL A 798 -11.96 -31.59 41.70
CA VAL A 798 -10.96 -30.99 40.82
C VAL A 798 -10.06 -32.12 40.33
N ASN A 799 -10.10 -32.40 39.04
CA ASN A 799 -9.27 -33.40 38.39
C ASN A 799 -8.05 -32.71 37.77
N PHE A 800 -6.84 -33.16 38.08
CA PHE A 800 -5.66 -32.64 37.37
C PHE A 800 -5.61 -33.17 35.94
N ILE A 801 -5.91 -34.45 35.78
CA ILE A 801 -6.05 -35.11 34.49
C ILE A 801 -7.38 -35.86 34.50
N TYR A 802 -8.27 -35.51 33.58
CA TYR A 802 -9.41 -36.34 33.24
C TYR A 802 -9.01 -37.28 32.10
N SER A 803 -9.02 -38.58 32.36
CA SER A 803 -8.76 -39.62 31.36
C SER A 803 -9.83 -40.70 31.39
N SER A 804 -10.38 -41.02 30.22
CA SER A 804 -11.21 -42.23 30.04
C SER A 804 -10.38 -43.28 29.31
N CYS A 805 -9.82 -44.25 30.02
CA CYS A 805 -9.30 -45.47 29.38
C CYS A 805 -10.51 -46.31 28.94
N ALA A 806 -10.91 -46.23 27.68
CA ALA A 806 -11.78 -47.24 27.10
C ALA A 806 -10.92 -48.48 26.83
N ILE A 807 -10.87 -49.42 27.77
CA ILE A 807 -10.49 -50.80 27.45
C ILE A 807 -11.65 -51.34 26.60
N ILE A 808 -11.45 -51.46 25.28
CA ILE A 808 -12.32 -52.28 24.45
C ILE A 808 -11.99 -53.73 24.84
N GLN A 809 -12.76 -54.29 25.78
CA GLN A 809 -12.94 -55.73 25.87
C GLN A 809 -13.58 -56.18 24.56
N ASN A 810 -12.80 -56.76 23.67
CA ASN A 810 -13.27 -57.79 22.76
C ASN A 810 -12.09 -58.68 22.41
N ASP A 811 -12.26 -59.98 22.67
CA ASP A 811 -11.37 -61.06 22.27
C ASP A 811 -10.91 -60.91 20.82
N ILE A 812 -9.64 -60.55 20.61
CA ILE A 812 -8.97 -60.74 19.33
C ILE A 812 -7.65 -61.45 19.61
N HIS A 813 -7.60 -62.69 19.13
CA HIS A 813 -6.44 -63.57 19.14
C HIS A 813 -5.21 -62.87 18.57
N LEU A 814 -4.14 -62.84 19.37
CA LEU A 814 -2.78 -62.57 18.93
C LEU A 814 -2.30 -63.72 18.04
N GLU A 815 -2.52 -63.62 16.73
CA GLU A 815 -1.71 -64.22 15.68
C GLU A 815 -2.12 -63.53 14.35
N ASP A 816 -1.13 -62.91 13.70
CA ASP A 816 -1.17 -62.14 12.44
C ASP A 816 -1.55 -60.64 12.47
N TYR A 817 -0.63 -59.82 13.00
CA TYR A 817 -0.37 -58.47 12.44
C TYR A 817 1.13 -58.13 12.55
N ASN A 818 1.88 -58.41 11.49
CA ASN A 818 3.24 -57.91 11.29
C ASN A 818 3.15 -56.47 10.78
N GLY A 819 3.27 -55.51 11.69
CA GLY A 819 3.40 -54.09 11.38
C GLY A 819 3.87 -53.36 12.63
N GLU A 820 5.17 -53.11 12.72
CA GLU A 820 5.73 -52.22 13.74
C GLU A 820 5.10 -50.83 13.57
N ASN A 821 4.14 -50.43 14.42
CA ASN A 821 3.97 -49.05 14.88
C ASN A 821 2.80 -48.85 15.85
N SER A 822 3.06 -47.99 16.85
CA SER A 822 2.12 -47.29 17.75
C SER A 822 1.44 -48.05 18.89
N ASN A 823 2.22 -48.38 19.92
CA ASN A 823 1.67 -48.37 21.29
C ASN A 823 1.68 -46.93 21.83
N PRO A 824 0.64 -46.47 22.57
CA PRO A 824 0.74 -45.27 23.38
C PRO A 824 1.84 -45.45 24.42
N VAL A 825 2.76 -44.48 24.52
CA VAL A 825 3.73 -44.44 25.63
C VAL A 825 2.91 -44.19 26.90
N GLY A 826 3.22 -44.93 27.97
CA GLY A 826 2.46 -44.97 29.23
C GLY A 826 2.31 -43.62 29.97
N PRO A 827 1.74 -43.62 31.19
CA PRO A 827 1.40 -42.40 31.93
C PRO A 827 2.60 -41.45 32.11
N PRO A 828 2.36 -40.14 32.30
CA PRO A 828 3.39 -39.09 32.28
C PRO A 828 4.63 -39.46 33.08
N GLU A 829 5.82 -39.20 32.49
CA GLU A 829 7.07 -39.43 33.21
C GLU A 829 7.26 -38.41 34.36
N PHE A 830 6.72 -37.17 34.23
CA PHE A 830 6.87 -36.11 35.23
C PHE A 830 5.69 -35.11 35.24
N ILE A 831 5.01 -34.99 36.39
CA ILE A 831 4.12 -33.86 36.73
C ILE A 831 4.73 -33.17 37.95
N THR A 832 5.06 -31.88 37.84
CA THR A 832 5.61 -31.09 38.95
C THR A 832 4.60 -30.05 39.39
N ILE A 833 4.22 -30.06 40.68
CA ILE A 833 3.27 -29.10 41.28
C ILE A 833 4.01 -28.32 42.37
N ILE A 834 3.99 -26.99 42.28
CA ILE A 834 4.73 -26.07 43.14
C ILE A 834 3.77 -25.01 43.71
N ASN A 835 3.79 -24.79 45.03
CA ASN A 835 3.12 -23.69 45.74
C ASN A 835 1.61 -23.44 45.43
N ASN A 836 0.74 -24.46 45.51
CA ASN A 836 -0.71 -24.29 45.28
C ASN A 836 -1.54 -24.23 46.58
N GLU A 837 -2.71 -23.56 46.55
CA GLU A 837 -3.62 -23.40 47.70
C GLU A 837 -4.18 -24.75 48.21
N LYS A 838 -4.21 -24.91 49.55
CA LYS A 838 -4.71 -26.10 50.24
C LYS A 838 -6.24 -26.08 50.35
N GLY A 839 -6.92 -26.95 49.62
CA GLY A 839 -8.38 -27.11 49.74
C GLY A 839 -9.01 -28.26 48.93
N TYR A 840 -8.35 -28.73 47.87
CA TYR A 840 -8.90 -29.77 46.98
C TYR A 840 -8.14 -31.10 47.12
N LYS A 841 -8.84 -32.23 46.97
CA LYS A 841 -8.21 -33.56 46.88
C LYS A 841 -7.65 -33.75 45.47
N TYR A 842 -6.35 -34.04 45.37
CA TYR A 842 -5.64 -34.23 44.10
C TYR A 842 -5.71 -35.71 43.69
N TYR A 843 -6.14 -35.99 42.45
CA TYR A 843 -6.07 -37.33 41.86
C TYR A 843 -5.07 -37.34 40.69
N ILE A 844 -4.04 -38.18 40.80
CA ILE A 844 -3.11 -38.53 39.72
C ILE A 844 -3.24 -40.05 39.54
N PRO A 845 -3.65 -40.56 38.37
CA PRO A 845 -3.71 -42.00 38.14
C PRO A 845 -2.30 -42.61 38.30
N ASP A 846 -2.19 -43.67 39.09
CA ASP A 846 -0.92 -44.36 39.36
C ASP A 846 -0.49 -45.24 38.16
N LYS A 847 0.81 -45.54 38.04
CA LYS A 847 1.42 -46.28 36.91
C LYS A 847 0.81 -47.67 36.67
N ASN A 848 0.22 -48.24 37.71
CA ASN A 848 -0.36 -49.60 37.72
C ASN A 848 -1.89 -49.63 37.83
N SER A 849 -2.55 -48.48 37.96
CA SER A 849 -4.00 -48.40 38.12
C SER A 849 -4.71 -48.19 36.79
N PHE A 850 -4.70 -49.24 35.95
CA PHE A 850 -5.72 -49.42 34.93
C PHE A 850 -6.90 -50.12 35.62
N PHE A 851 -7.87 -49.34 36.13
CA PHE A 851 -8.89 -49.88 37.03
C PHE A 851 -10.06 -50.56 36.29
N ASP A 852 -10.36 -51.75 36.78
CA ASP A 852 -11.69 -52.39 36.82
C ASP A 852 -12.63 -51.56 37.73
N GLU A 853 -13.92 -51.48 37.40
CA GLU A 853 -14.89 -50.45 37.84
C GLU A 853 -15.28 -50.47 39.35
N THR A 854 -14.56 -51.15 40.25
CA THR A 854 -15.11 -51.49 41.58
C THR A 854 -14.35 -51.10 42.85
N ASP A 855 -13.23 -50.37 42.82
CA ASP A 855 -12.51 -50.07 44.08
C ASP A 855 -12.13 -48.59 44.28
N PHE A 856 -13.03 -47.83 44.92
CA PHE A 856 -12.84 -46.42 45.33
C PHE A 856 -12.70 -46.29 46.86
N SER A 857 -11.87 -47.10 47.51
CA SER A 857 -11.77 -47.11 48.98
C SER A 857 -10.40 -46.88 49.61
N ALA A 858 -9.34 -46.59 48.83
CA ALA A 858 -8.01 -46.34 49.41
C ALA A 858 -7.34 -45.07 48.86
N CYS A 859 -7.38 -43.98 49.65
CA CYS A 859 -6.46 -42.85 49.50
C CYS A 859 -5.94 -42.50 50.91
N GLU A 860 -4.66 -42.74 51.17
CA GLU A 860 -3.99 -42.21 52.37
C GLU A 860 -3.57 -40.75 52.15
N GLU A 861 -3.71 -39.95 53.20
CA GLU A 861 -3.29 -38.55 53.26
C GLU A 861 -1.77 -38.40 53.10
N GLY A 862 -1.36 -37.52 52.18
CA GLY A 862 -0.05 -36.88 52.23
C GLY A 862 1.11 -37.69 51.65
N SER A 863 1.20 -37.76 50.32
CA SER A 863 2.44 -38.10 49.62
C SER A 863 2.93 -36.89 48.82
N LEU A 864 3.93 -36.19 49.38
CA LEU A 864 4.85 -35.34 48.63
C LEU A 864 5.49 -36.19 47.52
N VAL A 865 5.23 -35.87 46.26
CA VAL A 865 5.95 -36.44 45.13
C VAL A 865 7.38 -35.91 45.16
N ARG A 866 8.35 -36.79 45.44
CA ARG A 866 9.79 -36.47 45.55
C ARG A 866 10.49 -36.64 44.20
N LYS A 867 11.12 -35.55 43.77
CA LYS A 867 12.28 -35.35 42.87
C LYS A 867 12.42 -36.16 41.58
#